data_AF-A0A8H6E735-F1
#
_entry.id   AF-A0A8H6E735-F1
#
_cell.length_a   1.000
_cell.length_b   1.000
_cell.length_c   1.000
_cell.angle_alpha   90.00
_cell.angle_beta   90.00
_cell.angle_gamma   90.00
#
_symmetry.space_group_name_H-M   'P 1'
#
loop_
_entity.id
_entity.type
_entity.pdbx_description
1 polymer ?
#
loop_
_entity_poly.entity_id
_entity_poly.type
_entity_poly.pdbx_seq_one_letter_code
_entity_poly.pdbx_strand_id
1 'polypeptide(L)'
;MSKVDVDLGDLLAKELPTGVKVTIRHISSAPTPCTALFAPPPGEEPESTFCENHFLSASVDADDQDGSEIIVFGIEVLVYSTAHLTTVFVSKADSTGFLHLMKNAPKVSLIRRISNGFLSFLVQTHQRPGVRLVVSLFARAQNQYLFPGSIENPGKHVLDDRGLIKWWCRVVDPILREYEPESGSHEKGLLDRAMESAKSSATAFLIVPGCDRFETRGFFPSSAKSDDKERSRWLNSYPLHQLCDNINAPPRCLIPRFPDDPKTRFLIDLDDELPPQSEGGHSNESAGQWKSVKSLDQFWEMMSFRQECSSGRLVGFLWLVINPPGLVNSVQMTSSRPVLKEKTEGASTTAVPASDKRDLNPPGAEISTSTTSQTSDPAKDSTTGPGGHLHGFSSEAHPKAQQNTDLNAFYWPEAGRGHAVMSEEDYKAAVNFLLEQDFYNQEVSIASTKAWSEKVASIVDQLWVGQQVTGRNTTGEFADKPLATANIIDTGFVRKRKNDDGLSSTAVANEGHEGNDTSSGTVTTEASATKNAPHVTAIRPVKGLEPHLYDCLASTFYQDYPADKLTVYFCVSSRSDPGYPTLQKVVSDFPHADARIFVEEEDPLLQPKQTYSLGPNPKIRNMSRAYREAKGDIVWIIDCNVWVGNGVCGRMVDRLCGLGATSGKKYKFVHHLPLAVDVTGGTDSTEGPEALVGSYTNGNAAPNTSAASIPKQEEGPLTTGGGRLEELFLSSSHAKMYTAINTVLIAPCIVGKSNMFRRSHLDYLTTPSPTDPRQRNPGIDYFSDNICEDHLIGDLLWKKQVREEKEQGERFGKHGMVFGDLAIQPVANMSVRDYLARRVRWLRVRKFTVLLATLVEPGTESLLCSGYGAWGVTTSLAQFLQEKGFSFANYMTTWTAFFAFFFLSLAMWIFTDWTLYIKLHSAKSVELDKHTPSFARPPSHVWTRRSFLQWFSAWLGREFLALPIWIWAFYGGVTVTWRNRQFRVGLDMKVREVGSAKPSQPHPKQTPTTRED
;
A
#
# COMPACT_ATOMS: atom_id res chain seq x y z
N MET A 1 8.00 20.89 37.96
CA MET A 1 7.26 22.15 38.15
C MET A 1 5.81 21.88 37.81
N SER A 2 4.87 22.25 38.67
CA SER A 2 3.42 22.02 38.46
C SER A 2 2.61 23.20 39.02
N LYS A 3 2.93 24.39 38.52
CA LYS A 3 2.23 25.66 38.77
C LYS A 3 2.12 26.44 37.46
N VAL A 4 1.29 25.93 36.57
CA VAL A 4 0.77 26.68 35.43
C VAL A 4 -0.71 26.36 35.38
N ASP A 5 -1.54 27.39 35.56
CA ASP A 5 -2.98 27.29 35.37
C ASP A 5 -3.24 27.30 33.85
N VAL A 6 -3.09 26.13 33.23
CA VAL A 6 -3.26 25.96 31.78
C VAL A 6 -4.73 25.79 31.46
N ASP A 7 -5.41 26.87 31.06
CA ASP A 7 -6.74 26.77 30.44
C ASP A 7 -6.63 26.40 28.95
N LEU A 8 -7.46 25.44 28.50
CA LEU A 8 -7.51 24.99 27.11
C LEU A 8 -8.00 26.10 26.17
N GLY A 9 -9.03 26.85 26.58
CA GLY A 9 -9.54 27.97 25.79
C GLY A 9 -8.52 29.10 25.67
N ASP A 10 -7.84 29.46 26.75
CA ASP A 10 -6.84 30.52 26.77
C ASP A 10 -5.56 30.14 25.98
N LEU A 11 -5.21 28.85 25.90
CA LEU A 11 -4.22 28.31 24.94
C LEU A 11 -4.72 28.42 23.50
N LEU A 12 -5.90 27.88 23.18
CA LEU A 12 -6.45 27.91 21.83
C LEU A 12 -6.66 29.35 21.32
N ALA A 13 -7.03 30.29 22.19
CA ALA A 13 -7.11 31.71 21.88
C ALA A 13 -5.74 32.34 21.54
N LYS A 14 -4.60 31.76 21.95
CA LYS A 14 -3.25 32.22 21.55
C LYS A 14 -2.82 31.64 20.19
N GLU A 15 -3.33 30.46 19.83
CA GLU A 15 -3.03 29.78 18.55
C GLU A 15 -3.97 30.18 17.40
N LEU A 16 -5.23 30.50 17.70
CA LEU A 16 -6.24 30.88 16.70
C LEU A 16 -6.05 32.35 16.23
N PRO A 17 -6.17 32.63 14.91
CA PRO A 17 -6.06 33.97 14.37
C PRO A 17 -7.05 34.97 14.97
N THR A 18 -6.65 36.23 15.03
CA THR A 18 -7.45 37.33 15.60
C THR A 18 -8.84 37.41 14.97
N GLY A 19 -9.88 37.37 15.81
CA GLY A 19 -11.29 37.48 15.38
C GLY A 19 -11.96 36.16 14.98
N VAL A 20 -11.23 35.05 14.88
CA VAL A 20 -11.83 33.72 14.73
C VAL A 20 -12.57 33.36 16.01
N LYS A 21 -13.86 32.99 15.91
CA LYS A 21 -14.63 32.39 17.01
C LYS A 21 -14.82 30.90 16.76
N VAL A 22 -14.69 30.11 17.82
CA VAL A 22 -15.10 28.70 17.87
C VAL A 22 -15.70 28.40 19.24
N THR A 23 -16.68 27.51 19.31
CA THR A 23 -17.12 26.91 20.57
C THR A 23 -16.42 25.57 20.71
N ILE A 24 -15.83 25.29 21.87
CA ILE A 24 -15.18 24.01 22.17
C ILE A 24 -15.95 23.24 23.22
N ARG A 25 -15.98 21.92 23.06
CA ARG A 25 -16.44 20.97 24.10
C ARG A 25 -15.40 19.89 24.24
N HIS A 26 -14.62 19.97 25.31
CA HIS A 26 -13.70 18.92 25.73
C HIS A 26 -14.34 18.16 26.90
N ILE A 27 -14.54 16.86 26.70
CA ILE A 27 -15.08 15.90 27.67
C ILE A 27 -14.02 14.85 28.00
N SER A 28 -14.04 14.29 29.21
CA SER A 28 -13.07 13.27 29.62
C SER A 28 -13.65 12.22 30.58
N SER A 29 -13.15 10.99 30.53
CA SER A 29 -13.51 9.94 31.50
C SER A 29 -12.48 9.81 32.62
N ALA A 30 -12.92 9.49 33.84
CA ALA A 30 -12.03 9.09 34.93
C ALA A 30 -11.04 7.97 34.50
N PRO A 31 -9.83 7.89 35.09
CA PRO A 31 -8.77 7.04 34.57
C PRO A 31 -8.96 5.61 35.10
N THR A 32 -9.34 4.69 34.21
CA THR A 32 -9.65 3.31 34.58
C THR A 32 -8.45 2.38 34.37
N PRO A 33 -8.30 1.31 35.18
CA PRO A 33 -7.29 0.29 34.94
C PRO A 33 -7.52 -0.38 33.58
N CYS A 34 -6.50 -0.40 32.72
CA CYS A 34 -6.60 -0.95 31.37
C CYS A 34 -5.53 -2.04 31.13
N THR A 35 -5.62 -2.71 29.97
CA THR A 35 -4.54 -3.59 29.51
C THR A 35 -3.26 -2.81 29.27
N ALA A 36 -2.11 -3.39 29.62
CA ALA A 36 -0.81 -2.78 29.37
C ALA A 36 -0.53 -2.58 27.87
N LEU A 37 0.05 -1.43 27.51
CA LEU A 37 0.41 -1.11 26.13
C LEU A 37 1.41 -2.11 25.55
N PHE A 38 2.37 -2.56 26.36
CA PHE A 38 3.37 -3.56 25.98
C PHE A 38 2.98 -4.93 26.54
N ALA A 39 3.08 -5.98 25.74
CA ALA A 39 2.85 -7.34 26.23
C ALA A 39 4.02 -7.76 27.14
N PRO A 40 3.76 -8.46 28.26
CA PRO A 40 4.83 -8.88 29.16
C PRO A 40 5.79 -9.87 28.50
N PRO A 41 7.10 -9.80 28.83
CA PRO A 41 8.05 -10.89 28.59
C PRO A 41 7.65 -12.20 29.31
N PRO A 42 8.11 -13.37 28.84
CA PRO A 42 7.85 -14.63 29.53
C PRO A 42 8.41 -14.63 30.97
N GLY A 43 7.54 -14.85 31.97
CA GLY A 43 7.91 -14.88 33.40
C GLY A 43 7.71 -13.55 34.15
N GLU A 44 7.26 -12.49 33.47
CA GLU A 44 6.92 -11.19 34.04
C GLU A 44 5.40 -10.94 33.93
N GLU A 45 4.83 -10.17 34.87
CA GLU A 45 3.43 -9.72 34.79
C GLU A 45 3.28 -8.42 33.97
N PRO A 46 2.08 -8.10 33.42
CA PRO A 46 1.83 -6.82 32.75
C PRO A 46 2.08 -5.59 33.64
N GLU A 47 2.45 -4.45 33.05
CA GLU A 47 2.55 -3.18 33.79
C GLU A 47 1.19 -2.65 34.21
N SER A 48 1.09 -2.22 35.48
CA SER A 48 -0.07 -1.47 35.96
C SER A 48 -0.23 -0.20 35.12
N THR A 49 -1.31 -0.16 34.34
CA THR A 49 -1.59 0.88 33.35
C THR A 49 -3.00 1.42 33.57
N PHE A 50 -3.13 2.74 33.61
CA PHE A 50 -4.43 3.42 33.63
C PHE A 50 -4.63 4.17 32.31
N CYS A 51 -5.88 4.24 31.82
CA CYS A 51 -6.25 4.98 30.63
C CYS A 51 -7.29 6.07 30.97
N GLU A 52 -6.97 7.31 30.63
CA GLU A 52 -7.90 8.44 30.55
C GLU A 52 -8.32 8.62 29.09
N ASN A 53 -9.62 8.81 28.84
CA ASN A 53 -10.13 9.12 27.51
C ASN A 53 -10.50 10.60 27.45
N HIS A 54 -10.07 11.32 26.41
CA HIS A 54 -10.52 12.69 26.14
C HIS A 54 -11.08 12.80 24.71
N PHE A 55 -12.19 13.53 24.58
CA PHE A 55 -12.74 13.93 23.28
C PHE A 55 -12.92 15.46 23.24
N LEU A 56 -12.43 16.09 22.17
CA LEU A 56 -12.64 17.52 21.88
C LEU A 56 -13.40 17.66 20.56
N SER A 57 -14.60 18.25 20.62
CA SER A 57 -15.27 18.82 19.46
C SER A 57 -15.02 20.34 19.38
N ALA A 58 -14.88 20.87 18.17
CA ALA A 58 -14.98 22.30 17.91
C ALA A 58 -16.13 22.58 16.94
N SER A 59 -16.98 23.54 17.29
CA SER A 59 -18.11 24.06 16.51
C SER A 59 -17.92 25.54 16.16
N VAL A 60 -18.70 26.01 15.19
CA VAL A 60 -18.81 27.41 14.78
C VAL A 60 -20.27 27.85 14.77
N ASP A 61 -20.49 29.16 14.88
CA ASP A 61 -21.82 29.75 14.71
C ASP A 61 -22.22 29.64 13.22
N ALA A 62 -23.39 29.05 12.93
CA ALA A 62 -23.87 28.77 11.57
C ALA A 62 -24.70 29.93 10.99
N ASP A 63 -25.38 30.71 11.83
CA ASP A 63 -25.91 32.04 11.49
C ASP A 63 -25.84 33.01 12.69
N ASP A 64 -25.66 34.30 12.41
CA ASP A 64 -25.45 35.35 13.43
C ASP A 64 -26.74 35.72 14.19
N GLN A 65 -27.91 35.28 13.69
CA GLN A 65 -29.22 35.71 14.20
C GLN A 65 -29.86 34.69 15.16
N ASP A 66 -29.71 33.39 14.90
CA ASP A 66 -30.34 32.32 15.68
C ASP A 66 -29.40 31.65 16.70
N GLY A 67 -28.09 31.91 16.65
CA GLY A 67 -27.10 31.31 17.56
C GLY A 67 -26.96 29.79 17.41
N SER A 68 -27.27 29.27 16.22
CA SER A 68 -27.18 27.84 15.90
C SER A 68 -25.72 27.40 15.72
N GLU A 69 -25.32 26.32 16.40
CA GLU A 69 -23.97 25.76 16.29
C GLU A 69 -23.88 24.63 15.26
N ILE A 70 -22.73 24.52 14.59
CA ILE A 70 -22.37 23.38 13.74
C ILE A 70 -20.94 22.89 14.05
N ILE A 71 -20.78 21.61 14.38
CA ILE A 71 -19.47 20.99 14.59
C ILE A 71 -18.68 21.03 13.27
N VAL A 72 -17.42 21.46 13.33
CA VAL A 72 -16.48 21.52 12.20
C VAL A 72 -15.32 20.52 12.33
N PHE A 73 -14.98 20.13 13.56
CA PHE A 73 -13.84 19.25 13.86
C PHE A 73 -14.08 18.43 15.14
N GLY A 74 -13.53 17.21 15.17
CA GLY A 74 -13.48 16.35 16.35
C GLY A 74 -12.14 15.62 16.46
N ILE A 75 -11.64 15.43 17.68
CA ILE A 75 -10.43 14.67 17.97
C ILE A 75 -10.57 13.87 19.28
N GLU A 76 -10.18 12.60 19.23
CA GLU A 76 -10.13 11.68 20.37
C GLU A 76 -8.67 11.35 20.72
N VAL A 77 -8.33 11.52 22.00
CA VAL A 77 -6.98 11.29 22.54
C VAL A 77 -7.09 10.45 23.81
N LEU A 78 -6.29 9.39 23.90
CA LEU A 78 -6.24 8.46 25.02
C LEU A 78 -4.90 8.66 25.76
N VAL A 79 -4.95 8.96 27.05
CA VAL A 79 -3.76 9.19 27.88
C VAL A 79 -3.53 7.98 28.78
N TYR A 80 -2.51 7.20 28.46
CA TYR A 80 -2.08 6.05 29.24
C TYR A 80 -0.99 6.45 30.24
N SER A 81 -1.10 6.01 31.49
CA SER A 81 -0.06 6.20 32.52
C SER A 81 0.36 4.87 33.15
N THR A 82 1.66 4.57 33.12
CA THR A 82 2.34 3.56 33.96
C THR A 82 3.22 4.26 35.00
N ALA A 83 3.98 3.53 35.81
CA ALA A 83 4.92 4.13 36.77
C ALA A 83 6.01 5.00 36.11
N HIS A 84 6.40 4.70 34.87
CA HIS A 84 7.59 5.28 34.23
C HIS A 84 7.34 5.93 32.86
N LEU A 85 6.15 5.75 32.29
CA LEU A 85 5.76 6.33 31.00
C LEU A 85 4.37 6.98 31.09
N THR A 86 4.22 8.15 30.47
CA THR A 86 2.91 8.71 30.06
C THR A 86 2.83 8.72 28.54
N THR A 87 1.79 8.12 27.95
CA THR A 87 1.60 8.05 26.50
C THR A 87 0.29 8.75 26.10
N VAL A 88 0.41 9.84 25.35
CA VAL A 88 -0.71 10.60 24.77
C VAL A 88 -0.95 10.07 23.35
N PHE A 89 -1.92 9.18 23.18
CA PHE A 89 -2.22 8.52 21.91
C PHE A 89 -3.40 9.17 21.18
N VAL A 90 -3.21 9.66 19.95
CA VAL A 90 -4.33 10.14 19.12
C VAL A 90 -5.03 8.96 18.48
N SER A 91 -6.29 8.71 18.88
CA SER A 91 -7.09 7.59 18.37
C SER A 91 -7.83 7.94 17.08
N LYS A 92 -8.53 9.07 17.06
CA LYS A 92 -9.37 9.51 15.93
C LYS A 92 -9.26 11.02 15.75
N ALA A 93 -9.32 11.49 14.50
CA ALA A 93 -9.53 12.90 14.18
C ALA A 93 -10.27 13.01 12.85
N ASP A 94 -11.26 13.90 12.77
CA ASP A 94 -12.13 14.04 11.61
C ASP A 94 -12.70 15.46 11.51
N SER A 95 -13.24 15.83 10.35
CA SER A 95 -13.93 17.10 10.13
C SER A 95 -15.21 16.91 9.34
N THR A 96 -16.22 17.74 9.60
CA THR A 96 -17.53 17.65 8.92
C THR A 96 -17.56 18.34 7.54
N GLY A 97 -16.57 19.18 7.23
CA GLY A 97 -16.50 19.99 6.01
C GLY A 97 -17.15 21.38 6.08
N PHE A 98 -17.90 21.69 7.16
CA PHE A 98 -18.65 22.95 7.28
C PHE A 98 -17.84 24.18 7.75
N LEU A 99 -16.51 24.06 7.86
CA LEU A 99 -15.64 25.19 8.25
C LEU A 99 -15.74 26.40 7.29
N HIS A 100 -16.18 26.17 6.06
CA HIS A 100 -16.41 27.21 5.05
C HIS A 100 -17.56 28.18 5.39
N LEU A 101 -18.44 27.83 6.33
CA LEU A 101 -19.52 28.71 6.82
C LEU A 101 -18.98 29.85 7.71
N MET A 102 -17.76 29.72 8.25
CA MET A 102 -17.13 30.75 9.07
C MET A 102 -16.86 32.02 8.23
N LYS A 103 -17.58 33.09 8.55
CA LYS A 103 -17.38 34.42 7.97
C LYS A 103 -15.94 34.88 8.21
N ASN A 104 -15.24 35.28 7.15
CA ASN A 104 -13.83 35.66 7.14
C ASN A 104 -12.83 34.56 7.60
N ALA A 105 -13.12 33.28 7.32
CA ALA A 105 -12.20 32.16 7.57
C ALA A 105 -10.75 32.43 7.08
N PRO A 106 -9.73 32.44 7.98
CA PRO A 106 -8.35 32.69 7.60
C PRO A 106 -7.74 31.60 6.72
N LYS A 107 -6.74 31.96 5.91
CA LYS A 107 -6.01 31.02 5.02
C LYS A 107 -5.17 29.96 5.75
N VAL A 108 -5.02 30.04 7.08
CA VAL A 108 -4.33 29.03 7.87
C VAL A 108 -5.30 27.91 8.26
N SER A 109 -4.85 26.65 8.21
CA SER A 109 -5.66 25.50 8.63
C SER A 109 -5.97 25.60 10.14
N LEU A 110 -7.18 26.07 10.47
CA LEU A 110 -7.66 26.21 11.85
C LEU A 110 -7.70 24.86 12.57
N ILE A 111 -8.11 23.80 11.87
CA ILE A 111 -8.09 22.43 12.38
C ILE A 111 -6.70 22.02 12.87
N ARG A 112 -5.64 22.36 12.10
CA ARG A 112 -4.24 22.08 12.49
C ARG A 112 -3.82 22.85 13.75
N ARG A 113 -4.31 24.09 13.93
CA ARG A 113 -4.09 24.90 15.15
C ARG A 113 -4.83 24.29 16.35
N ILE A 114 -6.08 23.86 16.17
CA ILE A 114 -6.88 23.21 17.23
C ILE A 114 -6.23 21.90 17.69
N SER A 115 -5.83 21.03 16.74
CA SER A 115 -5.11 19.80 17.07
C SER A 115 -3.77 20.04 17.77
N ASN A 116 -3.02 21.06 17.35
CA ASN A 116 -1.75 21.43 17.98
C ASN A 116 -1.95 21.95 19.41
N GLY A 117 -2.89 22.89 19.61
CA GLY A 117 -3.19 23.47 20.92
C GLY A 117 -3.73 22.44 21.92
N PHE A 118 -4.63 21.54 21.48
CA PHE A 118 -5.16 20.47 22.34
C PHE A 118 -4.07 19.46 22.74
N LEU A 119 -3.19 19.07 21.81
CA LEU A 119 -2.06 18.19 22.15
C LEU A 119 -1.03 18.88 23.04
N SER A 120 -0.73 20.17 22.86
CA SER A 120 0.15 20.92 23.76
C SER A 120 -0.46 21.07 25.15
N PHE A 121 -1.78 21.34 25.26
CA PHE A 121 -2.54 21.31 26.52
C PHE A 121 -2.41 19.96 27.25
N LEU A 122 -2.67 18.84 26.56
CA LEU A 122 -2.57 17.50 27.16
C LEU A 122 -1.14 17.14 27.56
N VAL A 123 -0.13 17.53 26.76
CA VAL A 123 1.29 17.35 27.11
C VAL A 123 1.65 18.16 28.37
N GLN A 124 1.29 19.44 28.43
CA GLN A 124 1.64 20.32 29.55
C GLN A 124 0.99 19.87 30.88
N THR A 125 -0.25 19.38 30.82
CA THR A 125 -1.01 18.93 32.00
C THR A 125 -0.58 17.54 32.48
N HIS A 126 -0.25 16.62 31.55
CA HIS A 126 0.10 15.24 31.87
C HIS A 126 1.61 14.97 32.03
N GLN A 127 2.47 15.98 31.84
CA GLN A 127 3.92 15.85 32.07
C GLN A 127 4.26 15.72 33.57
N ARG A 128 4.42 14.47 34.02
CA ARG A 128 4.91 14.15 35.37
C ARG A 128 6.40 14.50 35.55
N PRO A 129 6.86 14.98 36.73
CA PRO A 129 8.27 15.22 36.99
C PRO A 129 9.12 13.93 36.91
N GLY A 130 10.22 13.95 36.16
CA GLY A 130 11.14 12.80 36.02
C GLY A 130 10.63 11.62 35.18
N VAL A 131 9.39 11.67 34.71
CA VAL A 131 8.73 10.59 33.94
C VAL A 131 8.70 10.94 32.44
N ARG A 132 9.12 10.01 31.58
CA ARG A 132 9.12 10.22 30.12
C ARG A 132 7.69 10.35 29.60
N LEU A 133 7.46 11.30 28.69
CA LEU A 133 6.17 11.48 28.01
C LEU A 133 6.34 11.22 26.50
N VAL A 134 5.36 10.54 25.89
CA VAL A 134 5.36 10.25 24.45
C VAL A 134 4.01 10.59 23.84
N VAL A 135 3.99 11.47 22.83
CA VAL A 135 2.82 11.64 21.96
C VAL A 135 2.93 10.66 20.81
N SER A 136 1.95 9.78 20.63
CA SER A 136 1.95 8.72 19.62
C SER A 136 0.71 8.78 18.74
N LEU A 137 0.86 8.50 17.43
CA LEU A 137 -0.27 8.39 16.51
C LEU A 137 0.06 7.51 15.30
N PHE A 138 -0.96 7.09 14.57
CA PHE A 138 -0.83 6.58 13.20
C PHE A 138 -1.62 7.47 12.22
N ALA A 139 -1.02 7.79 11.08
CA ALA A 139 -1.60 8.64 10.06
C ALA A 139 -2.01 7.79 8.84
N ARG A 140 -3.33 7.64 8.62
CA ARG A 140 -3.96 6.89 7.52
C ARG A 140 -5.24 7.59 7.06
N ALA A 141 -5.42 7.79 5.76
CA ALA A 141 -6.62 8.42 5.19
C ALA A 141 -7.82 7.45 5.19
N GLN A 142 -8.97 7.94 5.66
CA GLN A 142 -10.27 7.27 5.56
C GLN A 142 -11.35 8.35 5.33
N ASN A 143 -12.48 7.95 4.74
CA ASN A 143 -13.55 8.87 4.34
C ASN A 143 -14.17 9.63 5.53
N GLN A 144 -14.30 8.93 6.66
CA GLN A 144 -14.78 9.44 7.94
C GLN A 144 -14.26 8.55 9.08
N TYR A 145 -14.17 9.12 10.27
CA TYR A 145 -13.76 8.49 11.53
C TYR A 145 -14.73 8.80 12.68
N LEU A 146 -15.34 10.00 12.69
CA LEU A 146 -16.18 10.49 13.78
C LEU A 146 -17.54 11.03 13.33
N PHE A 147 -17.68 11.40 12.05
CA PHE A 147 -18.88 12.06 11.54
C PHE A 147 -19.50 11.26 10.37
N PRO A 148 -20.51 10.40 10.63
CA PRO A 148 -21.28 9.73 9.58
C PRO A 148 -21.89 10.71 8.57
N GLY A 149 -22.08 10.27 7.33
CA GLY A 149 -22.59 11.10 6.23
C GLY A 149 -21.66 12.24 5.77
N SER A 150 -20.68 12.69 6.58
CA SER A 150 -19.86 13.88 6.28
C SER A 150 -19.01 13.77 5.01
N ILE A 151 -18.77 12.57 4.49
CA ILE A 151 -18.13 12.37 3.17
C ILE A 151 -19.00 12.85 2.00
N GLU A 152 -20.32 12.92 2.17
CA GLU A 152 -21.28 13.37 1.16
C GLU A 152 -21.33 14.91 1.06
N ASN A 153 -20.85 15.63 2.08
CA ASN A 153 -20.70 17.08 2.05
C ASN A 153 -19.55 17.49 1.09
N PRO A 154 -19.82 18.22 -0.01
CA PRO A 154 -18.79 18.66 -0.94
C PRO A 154 -17.74 19.61 -0.32
N GLY A 155 -18.03 20.19 0.85
CA GLY A 155 -17.08 20.98 1.64
C GLY A 155 -16.01 20.14 2.38
N LYS A 156 -16.16 18.81 2.48
CA LYS A 156 -15.21 17.94 3.20
C LYS A 156 -14.03 17.52 2.31
N HIS A 157 -12.94 18.26 2.39
CA HIS A 157 -11.67 17.89 1.73
C HIS A 157 -10.89 16.84 2.54
N VAL A 158 -10.98 15.56 2.15
CA VAL A 158 -10.18 14.46 2.71
C VAL A 158 -8.75 14.48 2.12
N LEU A 159 -7.72 14.36 2.98
CA LEU A 159 -6.32 14.23 2.55
C LEU A 159 -5.99 12.78 2.17
N ASP A 160 -5.09 12.59 1.21
CA ASP A 160 -4.48 11.29 0.91
C ASP A 160 -3.52 10.84 2.04
N ASP A 161 -3.07 9.58 2.01
CA ASP A 161 -2.13 9.06 3.03
C ASP A 161 -0.85 9.91 3.14
N ARG A 162 -0.24 10.33 2.01
CA ARG A 162 1.00 11.14 2.04
C ARG A 162 0.73 12.57 2.53
N GLY A 163 -0.39 13.17 2.15
CA GLY A 163 -0.85 14.47 2.61
C GLY A 163 -1.14 14.48 4.12
N LEU A 164 -1.80 13.44 4.63
CA LEU A 164 -2.15 13.30 6.04
C LEU A 164 -0.93 13.05 6.94
N ILE A 165 0.04 12.23 6.50
CA ILE A 165 1.32 12.06 7.22
C ILE A 165 2.04 13.42 7.33
N LYS A 166 2.14 14.18 6.23
CA LYS A 166 2.71 15.54 6.23
C LYS A 166 1.92 16.51 7.10
N TRP A 167 0.60 16.37 7.17
CA TRP A 167 -0.27 17.21 7.99
C TRP A 167 -0.02 16.97 9.48
N TRP A 168 -0.01 15.71 9.94
CA TRP A 168 0.33 15.37 11.32
C TRP A 168 1.75 15.78 11.72
N CYS A 169 2.74 15.63 10.83
CA CYS A 169 4.08 16.15 11.10
C CYS A 169 4.07 17.66 11.38
N ARG A 170 3.22 18.44 10.69
CA ARG A 170 3.01 19.89 10.93
C ARG A 170 2.05 20.23 12.09
N VAL A 171 1.40 19.24 12.71
CA VAL A 171 0.71 19.40 14.01
C VAL A 171 1.71 19.28 15.15
N VAL A 172 2.67 18.36 15.02
CA VAL A 172 3.61 17.98 16.09
C VAL A 172 4.90 18.81 16.09
N ASP A 173 5.37 19.29 14.93
CA ASP A 173 6.62 20.09 14.83
C ASP A 173 6.67 21.36 15.72
N PRO A 174 5.57 22.12 15.96
CA PRO A 174 5.61 23.23 16.90
C PRO A 174 5.82 22.74 18.35
N ILE A 175 5.09 21.69 18.76
CA ILE A 175 5.21 21.09 20.12
C ILE A 175 6.64 20.62 20.34
N LEU A 176 7.20 19.86 19.39
CA LEU A 176 8.60 19.44 19.38
C LEU A 176 9.60 20.60 19.60
N ARG A 177 9.31 21.77 19.02
CA ARG A 177 10.21 22.95 19.04
C ARG A 177 10.04 23.85 20.26
N GLU A 178 9.06 23.58 21.13
CA GLU A 178 9.02 24.11 22.51
C GLU A 178 10.15 23.51 23.38
N TYR A 179 10.66 22.33 23.00
CA TYR A 179 11.69 21.57 23.73
C TYR A 179 13.08 21.71 23.11
N GLU A 180 14.11 21.53 23.94
CA GLU A 180 15.51 21.59 23.54
C GLU A 180 15.92 20.44 22.59
N PRO A 181 16.91 20.67 21.71
CA PRO A 181 17.42 19.66 20.78
C PRO A 181 18.32 18.64 21.48
N GLU A 182 18.18 17.37 21.12
CA GLU A 182 18.96 16.28 21.70
C GLU A 182 20.14 15.86 20.82
N SER A 183 21.25 15.46 21.43
CA SER A 183 22.36 14.80 20.75
C SER A 183 22.02 13.35 20.36
N GLY A 184 22.45 12.94 19.17
CA GLY A 184 22.16 11.62 18.59
C GLY A 184 23.09 10.47 18.98
N SER A 185 24.10 10.71 19.83
CA SER A 185 25.10 9.70 20.20
C SER A 185 24.77 9.01 21.54
N HIS A 186 25.01 7.70 21.62
CA HIS A 186 24.87 6.93 22.86
C HIS A 186 25.98 7.27 23.87
N GLU A 187 27.22 7.47 23.39
CA GLU A 187 28.27 8.12 24.16
C GLU A 187 28.12 9.63 24.05
N LYS A 188 27.97 10.33 25.18
CA LYS A 188 27.80 11.79 25.22
C LYS A 188 28.94 12.45 25.97
N GLY A 189 29.36 13.62 25.49
CA GLY A 189 30.22 14.51 26.26
C GLY A 189 29.53 14.92 27.57
N LEU A 190 30.32 15.18 28.62
CA LEU A 190 29.80 15.63 29.92
C LEU A 190 28.95 16.91 29.80
N LEU A 191 29.27 17.77 28.81
CA LEU A 191 28.55 19.01 28.54
C LEU A 191 27.15 18.76 27.96
N ASP A 192 27.00 17.91 26.95
CA ASP A 192 25.69 17.56 26.38
C ASP A 192 24.79 16.91 27.43
N ARG A 193 25.35 15.97 28.22
CA ARG A 193 24.62 15.31 29.31
C ARG A 193 24.15 16.29 30.38
N ALA A 194 24.96 17.30 30.73
CA ALA A 194 24.57 18.34 31.68
C ALA A 194 23.54 19.32 31.09
N MET A 195 23.71 19.71 29.83
CA MET A 195 22.83 20.64 29.11
C MET A 195 21.42 20.05 28.91
N GLU A 196 21.33 18.81 28.42
CA GLU A 196 20.06 18.12 28.21
C GLU A 196 19.36 17.78 29.53
N SER A 197 20.10 17.37 30.57
CA SER A 197 19.50 17.05 31.87
C SER A 197 18.97 18.30 32.61
N ALA A 198 19.48 19.49 32.31
CA ALA A 198 19.06 20.74 32.96
C ALA A 198 17.74 21.33 32.42
N LYS A 199 17.22 20.84 31.29
CA LYS A 199 16.02 21.35 30.60
C LYS A 199 15.15 20.20 30.10
N SER A 200 13.96 20.51 29.59
CA SER A 200 13.13 19.53 28.88
C SER A 200 13.60 19.41 27.43
N SER A 201 13.91 18.20 26.95
CA SER A 201 14.36 17.94 25.58
C SER A 201 13.39 17.03 24.83
N ALA A 202 13.39 17.08 23.50
CA ALA A 202 12.53 16.20 22.71
C ALA A 202 13.03 15.88 21.29
N THR A 203 12.67 14.69 20.80
CA THR A 203 12.93 14.23 19.43
C THR A 203 11.69 13.55 18.85
N ALA A 204 11.39 13.82 17.58
CA ALA A 204 10.31 13.20 16.84
C ALA A 204 10.82 12.06 15.94
N PHE A 205 10.09 10.95 15.96
CA PHE A 205 10.37 9.71 15.27
C PHE A 205 9.21 9.39 14.31
N LEU A 206 9.53 9.01 13.07
CA LEU A 206 8.54 8.66 12.04
C LEU A 206 8.99 7.43 11.25
N ILE A 207 8.17 6.38 11.24
CA ILE A 207 8.30 5.23 10.33
C ILE A 207 7.10 5.23 9.38
N VAL A 208 7.37 5.08 8.08
CA VAL A 208 6.36 4.85 7.04
C VAL A 208 6.70 3.52 6.35
N PRO A 209 6.10 2.37 6.72
CA PRO A 209 6.49 1.08 6.17
C PRO A 209 6.33 1.02 4.66
N GLY A 210 7.39 0.57 3.97
CA GLY A 210 7.49 0.56 2.51
C GLY A 210 8.33 1.72 1.94
N CYS A 211 8.37 2.87 2.63
CA CYS A 211 9.24 3.99 2.28
C CYS A 211 10.65 3.82 2.88
N ASP A 212 11.68 4.23 2.14
CA ASP A 212 13.06 4.20 2.65
C ASP A 212 13.42 5.46 3.48
N ARG A 213 14.68 5.54 3.96
CA ARG A 213 15.16 6.67 4.78
C ARG A 213 15.15 8.01 4.01
N PHE A 214 15.31 8.00 2.70
CA PHE A 214 15.31 9.21 1.86
C PHE A 214 13.89 9.64 1.51
N GLU A 215 13.03 8.70 1.11
CA GLU A 215 11.61 8.98 0.86
C GLU A 215 10.91 9.47 2.14
N THR A 216 11.19 8.85 3.29
CA THR A 216 10.55 9.22 4.56
C THR A 216 10.91 10.65 5.00
N ARG A 217 12.13 11.13 4.70
CA ARG A 217 12.52 12.54 4.89
C ARG A 217 11.69 13.51 4.05
N GLY A 218 11.02 13.03 2.99
CA GLY A 218 10.06 13.78 2.20
C GLY A 218 8.73 14.06 2.90
N PHE A 219 8.43 13.41 4.04
CA PHE A 219 7.29 13.74 4.90
C PHE A 219 7.61 14.75 5.99
N PHE A 220 8.91 14.94 6.31
CA PHE A 220 9.33 15.83 7.40
C PHE A 220 8.95 17.30 7.13
N PRO A 221 8.70 18.09 8.19
CA PRO A 221 8.49 19.54 8.09
C PRO A 221 9.65 20.26 7.38
N SER A 222 9.37 21.43 6.79
CA SER A 222 10.40 22.25 6.12
C SER A 222 11.50 22.72 7.08
N SER A 223 11.14 22.96 8.34
CA SER A 223 12.04 23.27 9.47
C SER A 223 13.09 22.17 9.74
N ALA A 224 12.81 20.91 9.40
CA ALA A 224 13.77 19.81 9.51
C ALA A 224 14.94 19.89 8.50
N LYS A 225 14.93 20.88 7.59
CA LYS A 225 16.07 21.21 6.71
C LYS A 225 17.07 22.19 7.33
N SER A 226 16.65 22.92 8.36
CA SER A 226 17.46 23.90 9.11
C SER A 226 17.95 23.37 10.46
N ASP A 227 17.52 22.17 10.87
CA ASP A 227 18.03 21.49 12.06
C ASP A 227 19.50 21.03 11.85
N ASP A 228 20.28 21.07 12.92
CA ASP A 228 21.67 20.60 12.91
C ASP A 228 21.75 19.07 12.67
N LYS A 229 22.82 18.61 12.02
CA LYS A 229 23.04 17.20 11.68
C LYS A 229 23.26 16.34 12.92
N GLU A 230 24.02 16.86 13.89
CA GLU A 230 24.35 16.16 15.14
C GLU A 230 23.19 16.19 16.16
N ARG A 231 22.19 17.08 15.94
CA ARG A 231 21.02 17.30 16.81
C ARG A 231 19.70 17.38 16.03
N SER A 232 19.53 16.47 15.08
CA SER A 232 18.38 16.44 14.15
C SER A 232 17.08 16.12 14.89
N ARG A 233 16.09 17.04 14.84
CA ARG A 233 14.83 16.91 15.59
C ARG A 233 13.88 15.84 15.06
N TRP A 234 14.08 15.40 13.81
CA TRP A 234 13.26 14.38 13.12
C TRP A 234 14.12 13.20 12.67
N LEU A 235 13.76 11.99 13.12
CA LEU A 235 14.46 10.74 12.82
C LEU A 235 13.53 9.71 12.17
N ASN A 236 14.02 9.01 11.15
CA ASN A 236 13.39 7.76 10.68
C ASN A 236 14.04 6.60 11.43
N SER A 237 13.38 6.18 12.51
CA SER A 237 13.69 5.02 13.36
C SER A 237 12.54 4.85 14.37
N TYR A 238 12.53 3.74 15.11
CA TYR A 238 11.64 3.55 16.26
C TYR A 238 12.44 3.83 17.56
N PRO A 239 11.90 4.59 18.54
CA PRO A 239 12.64 4.98 19.75
C PRO A 239 12.74 3.85 20.81
N LEU A 240 13.22 2.67 20.39
CA LEU A 240 13.22 1.42 21.17
C LEU A 240 13.79 1.58 22.59
N HIS A 241 15.02 2.11 22.71
CA HIS A 241 15.70 2.31 24.00
C HIS A 241 14.95 3.25 24.95
N GLN A 242 14.11 4.15 24.42
CA GLN A 242 13.35 5.12 25.22
C GLN A 242 11.97 4.60 25.64
N LEU A 243 11.43 3.61 24.92
CA LEU A 243 10.12 3.00 25.16
C LEU A 243 10.17 1.65 25.91
N CYS A 244 11.24 0.87 25.74
CA CYS A 244 11.33 -0.50 26.23
C CYS A 244 12.53 -0.69 27.16
N ASP A 245 12.29 -1.29 28.31
CA ASP A 245 13.27 -1.53 29.36
C ASP A 245 14.21 -2.70 29.04
N ASN A 246 13.69 -3.75 28.38
CA ASN A 246 14.48 -4.88 27.90
C ASN A 246 14.45 -4.96 26.36
N ILE A 247 15.48 -4.40 25.73
CA ILE A 247 15.67 -4.37 24.26
C ILE A 247 15.79 -5.78 23.66
N ASN A 248 16.23 -6.78 24.45
CA ASN A 248 16.40 -8.16 24.04
C ASN A 248 15.14 -9.03 24.28
N ALA A 249 14.03 -8.44 24.75
CA ALA A 249 12.77 -9.17 24.91
C ALA A 249 12.19 -9.58 23.53
N PRO A 250 11.33 -10.62 23.46
CA PRO A 250 10.71 -11.03 22.20
C PRO A 250 9.96 -9.86 21.53
N PRO A 251 9.99 -9.73 20.18
CA PRO A 251 9.46 -8.54 19.50
C PRO A 251 8.01 -8.15 19.83
N ARG A 252 7.16 -9.12 20.22
CA ARG A 252 5.79 -8.91 20.70
C ARG A 252 5.65 -8.02 21.94
N CYS A 253 6.74 -7.87 22.71
CA CYS A 253 6.86 -7.06 23.91
C CYS A 253 7.40 -5.64 23.61
N LEU A 254 7.97 -5.40 22.42
CA LEU A 254 8.71 -4.18 22.09
C LEU A 254 7.87 -3.09 21.41
N ILE A 255 6.59 -3.34 21.13
CA ILE A 255 5.72 -2.49 20.31
C ILE A 255 4.40 -2.22 21.08
N PRO A 256 3.97 -0.96 21.24
CA PRO A 256 2.75 -0.64 21.97
C PRO A 256 1.48 -0.99 21.19
N ARG A 257 0.50 -1.53 21.89
CA ARG A 257 -0.81 -1.96 21.39
C ARG A 257 -1.86 -0.90 21.70
N PHE A 258 -2.26 -0.15 20.67
CA PHE A 258 -3.32 0.85 20.75
C PHE A 258 -4.60 0.37 20.04
N PRO A 259 -5.79 0.87 20.43
CA PRO A 259 -7.05 0.55 19.74
C PRO A 259 -7.04 1.02 18.28
N ASP A 260 -7.76 0.28 17.43
CA ASP A 260 -7.92 0.48 15.97
C ASP A 260 -6.63 0.55 15.11
N ASP A 261 -5.46 0.51 15.71
CA ASP A 261 -4.16 0.72 15.06
C ASP A 261 -3.75 -0.46 14.15
N PRO A 262 -3.37 -0.23 12.87
CA PRO A 262 -2.89 -1.26 11.95
C PRO A 262 -1.73 -2.11 12.49
N LYS A 263 -0.83 -1.55 13.33
CA LYS A 263 0.26 -2.33 13.92
C LYS A 263 -0.25 -3.26 15.01
N THR A 264 -1.24 -2.85 15.81
CA THR A 264 -1.89 -3.71 16.82
C THR A 264 -2.59 -4.90 16.16
N ARG A 265 -3.28 -4.69 15.02
CA ARG A 265 -3.88 -5.78 14.23
C ARG A 265 -2.82 -6.79 13.80
N PHE A 266 -1.68 -6.33 13.29
CA PHE A 266 -0.59 -7.23 12.89
C PHE A 266 0.06 -7.94 14.10
N LEU A 267 0.14 -7.30 15.28
CA LEU A 267 0.60 -7.96 16.52
C LEU A 267 -0.34 -9.09 16.96
N ILE A 268 -1.65 -8.96 16.74
CA ILE A 268 -2.65 -9.99 17.04
C ILE A 268 -2.48 -11.18 16.08
N ASP A 269 -2.47 -10.94 14.77
CA ASP A 269 -2.23 -11.96 13.75
C ASP A 269 -0.93 -12.76 13.97
N LEU A 270 0.10 -12.12 14.55
CA LEU A 270 1.37 -12.75 14.89
C LEU A 270 1.32 -13.50 16.23
N ASP A 271 0.63 -12.99 17.25
CA ASP A 271 0.44 -13.72 18.51
C ASP A 271 -0.42 -14.98 18.31
N ASP A 272 -1.35 -15.00 17.33
CA ASP A 272 -2.07 -16.20 16.88
C ASP A 272 -1.14 -17.27 16.25
N GLU A 273 0.09 -16.92 15.88
CA GLU A 273 1.10 -17.91 15.47
C GLU A 273 1.72 -18.66 16.66
N LEU A 274 1.54 -18.23 17.91
CA LEU A 274 2.18 -18.85 19.07
C LEU A 274 1.59 -20.26 19.34
N PRO A 275 2.36 -21.18 19.97
CA PRO A 275 1.79 -22.45 20.43
C PRO A 275 0.77 -22.18 21.56
N PRO A 276 -0.36 -22.91 21.62
CA PRO A 276 -1.28 -22.81 22.74
C PRO A 276 -0.57 -23.21 24.04
N GLN A 277 -0.80 -22.44 25.11
CA GLN A 277 -0.21 -22.73 26.41
C GLN A 277 -0.82 -24.02 26.97
N SER A 278 0.03 -25.00 27.28
CA SER A 278 -0.36 -26.19 28.05
C SER A 278 -0.48 -25.84 29.53
N GLU A 279 -1.52 -26.31 30.22
CA GLU A 279 -1.80 -26.09 31.65
C GLU A 279 -0.82 -26.80 32.61
N GLY A 280 0.41 -27.08 32.18
CA GLY A 280 1.50 -27.65 32.97
C GLY A 280 2.76 -26.81 32.83
N GLY A 281 3.31 -26.35 33.95
CA GLY A 281 4.40 -25.36 34.02
C GLY A 281 5.78 -25.88 33.62
N HIS A 282 5.99 -26.18 32.34
CA HIS A 282 7.32 -26.43 31.76
C HIS A 282 7.57 -25.48 30.60
N SER A 283 8.43 -24.49 30.82
CA SER A 283 8.78 -23.46 29.85
C SER A 283 9.68 -24.01 28.73
N ASN A 284 9.12 -24.22 27.54
CA ASN A 284 9.91 -24.44 26.34
C ASN A 284 10.74 -23.19 25.99
N GLU A 285 11.96 -23.39 25.50
CA GLU A 285 12.95 -22.33 25.15
C GLU A 285 12.47 -21.34 24.06
N SER A 286 11.32 -21.60 23.42
CA SER A 286 10.72 -20.81 22.35
C SER A 286 9.54 -19.91 22.81
N ALA A 287 9.31 -19.79 24.13
CA ALA A 287 8.22 -19.00 24.69
C ALA A 287 8.18 -17.54 24.16
N GLY A 288 7.03 -17.14 23.59
CA GLY A 288 6.80 -15.77 23.13
C GLY A 288 7.45 -15.37 21.79
N GLN A 289 8.09 -16.29 21.06
CA GLN A 289 8.59 -15.99 19.71
C GLN A 289 7.57 -16.40 18.62
N TRP A 290 7.16 -15.44 17.78
CA TRP A 290 6.35 -15.70 16.58
C TRP A 290 7.05 -16.65 15.59
N LYS A 291 6.30 -17.27 14.68
CA LYS A 291 6.84 -18.22 13.69
C LYS A 291 7.43 -17.50 12.47
N SER A 292 6.73 -16.50 11.93
CA SER A 292 7.11 -15.79 10.71
C SER A 292 8.06 -14.61 10.93
N VAL A 293 7.91 -13.88 12.04
CA VAL A 293 8.69 -12.68 12.38
C VAL A 293 9.61 -12.93 13.58
N LYS A 294 10.91 -12.62 13.43
CA LYS A 294 11.97 -12.93 14.40
C LYS A 294 12.69 -11.72 14.98
N SER A 295 12.58 -10.54 14.37
CA SER A 295 13.16 -9.29 14.89
C SER A 295 12.20 -8.11 14.69
N LEU A 296 12.50 -6.99 15.38
CA LEU A 296 11.74 -5.76 15.23
C LEU A 296 11.90 -5.12 13.83
N ASP A 297 13.09 -5.23 13.22
CA ASP A 297 13.31 -4.79 11.84
C ASP A 297 12.46 -5.61 10.86
N GLN A 298 12.38 -6.93 11.07
CA GLN A 298 11.54 -7.80 10.25
C GLN A 298 10.04 -7.53 10.49
N PHE A 299 9.62 -7.11 11.70
CA PHE A 299 8.26 -6.63 11.94
C PHE A 299 7.95 -5.40 11.06
N TRP A 300 8.82 -4.38 11.05
CA TRP A 300 8.61 -3.18 10.24
C TRP A 300 8.70 -3.44 8.73
N GLU A 301 9.57 -4.37 8.29
CA GLU A 301 9.58 -4.84 6.90
C GLU A 301 8.26 -5.53 6.54
N MET A 302 7.81 -6.50 7.35
CA MET A 302 6.58 -7.25 7.10
C MET A 302 5.32 -6.37 7.19
N MET A 303 5.34 -5.32 8.02
CA MET A 303 4.26 -4.33 8.12
C MET A 303 4.01 -3.63 6.76
N SER A 304 5.03 -3.45 5.92
CA SER A 304 4.88 -2.86 4.57
C SER A 304 4.06 -3.72 3.59
N PHE A 305 3.92 -5.02 3.85
CA PHE A 305 3.11 -5.92 3.02
C PHE A 305 1.66 -6.05 3.49
N ARG A 306 1.28 -5.42 4.61
CA ARG A 306 -0.10 -5.39 5.14
C ARG A 306 -1.03 -4.58 4.22
N GLN A 307 -2.33 -4.84 4.29
CA GLN A 307 -3.34 -4.16 3.46
C GLN A 307 -3.31 -2.64 3.64
N GLU A 308 -3.02 -2.16 4.84
CA GLU A 308 -2.98 -0.73 5.15
C GLU A 308 -1.74 -0.01 4.59
N CYS A 309 -0.64 -0.73 4.30
CA CYS A 309 0.65 -0.16 3.85
C CYS A 309 1.06 -0.58 2.43
N SER A 310 0.15 -1.19 1.66
CA SER A 310 0.44 -1.74 0.33
C SER A 310 -0.60 -1.32 -0.70
N SER A 311 -0.39 -1.69 -1.97
CA SER A 311 -1.33 -1.39 -3.07
C SER A 311 -1.64 0.11 -3.25
N GLY A 312 -0.65 0.97 -2.99
CA GLY A 312 -0.78 2.43 -3.07
C GLY A 312 -1.22 3.11 -1.76
N ARG A 313 -1.61 2.34 -0.74
CA ARG A 313 -1.87 2.85 0.63
C ARG A 313 -0.58 3.00 1.42
N LEU A 314 -0.54 3.94 2.35
CA LEU A 314 0.56 4.14 3.31
C LEU A 314 0.00 4.43 4.71
N VAL A 315 0.79 4.09 5.75
CA VAL A 315 0.54 4.52 7.13
C VAL A 315 1.84 5.10 7.69
N GLY A 316 1.77 6.29 8.30
CA GLY A 316 2.89 6.85 9.06
C GLY A 316 2.69 6.66 10.56
N PHE A 317 3.60 5.94 11.21
CA PHE A 317 3.64 5.79 12.66
C PHE A 317 4.59 6.84 13.24
N LEU A 318 4.06 7.68 14.13
CA LEU A 318 4.77 8.84 14.66
C LEU A 318 4.84 8.76 16.19
N TRP A 319 6.01 9.09 16.74
CA TRP A 319 6.26 9.24 18.17
C TRP A 319 7.05 10.53 18.43
N LEU A 320 6.49 11.50 19.17
CA LEU A 320 7.26 12.58 19.78
C LEU A 320 7.63 12.14 21.19
N VAL A 321 8.92 11.93 21.45
CA VAL A 321 9.43 11.56 22.77
C VAL A 321 9.95 12.82 23.47
N ILE A 322 9.43 13.09 24.67
CA ILE A 322 9.80 14.22 25.54
C ILE A 322 10.48 13.66 26.80
N ASN A 323 11.70 14.12 27.05
CA ASN A 323 12.47 13.85 28.25
C ASN A 323 12.36 15.09 29.19
N PRO A 324 11.78 14.97 30.39
CA PRO A 324 11.71 16.07 31.34
C PRO A 324 13.07 16.35 32.00
N PRO A 325 13.25 17.49 32.69
CA PRO A 325 14.49 17.82 33.38
C PRO A 325 14.86 16.74 34.40
N GLY A 326 16.15 16.39 34.44
CA GLY A 326 16.68 15.22 35.14
C GLY A 326 16.84 13.97 34.27
N LEU A 327 16.08 13.85 33.17
CA LEU A 327 16.15 12.72 32.23
C LEU A 327 16.79 13.14 30.89
N VAL A 328 17.49 12.23 30.21
CA VAL A 328 18.06 12.45 28.88
C VAL A 328 17.79 11.23 27.99
N ASN A 329 17.80 11.41 26.66
CA ASN A 329 17.39 10.34 25.73
C ASN A 329 18.25 9.06 25.76
N SER A 330 19.48 9.13 26.28
CA SER A 330 20.36 7.97 26.48
C SER A 330 20.11 7.23 27.80
N VAL A 331 19.21 7.71 28.66
CA VAL A 331 18.68 6.92 29.78
C VAL A 331 17.63 5.95 29.24
N GLN A 332 18.02 4.68 29.20
CA GLN A 332 17.14 3.56 28.86
C GLN A 332 15.91 3.53 29.78
N MET A 333 14.78 3.09 29.23
CA MET A 333 13.55 2.91 29.99
C MET A 333 13.73 1.96 31.19
N THR A 334 12.98 2.17 32.27
CA THR A 334 13.01 1.33 33.48
C THR A 334 11.75 0.48 33.58
N SER A 335 11.90 -0.73 34.14
CA SER A 335 10.81 -1.69 34.27
C SER A 335 10.00 -1.45 35.54
N SER A 336 8.67 -1.57 35.44
CA SER A 336 7.76 -1.57 36.61
C SER A 336 7.05 -2.93 36.83
N ARG A 337 7.51 -3.99 36.13
CA ARG A 337 6.87 -5.31 36.14
C ARG A 337 7.38 -6.18 37.31
N PRO A 338 6.49 -6.81 38.11
CA PRO A 338 6.90 -7.76 39.13
C PRO A 338 7.30 -9.10 38.51
N VAL A 339 8.34 -9.71 39.08
CA VAL A 339 8.87 -11.02 38.64
C VAL A 339 8.20 -12.15 39.41
N LEU A 340 7.72 -13.18 38.71
CA LEU A 340 7.15 -14.38 39.31
C LEU A 340 8.22 -15.18 40.06
N LYS A 341 8.07 -15.34 41.38
CA LYS A 341 8.88 -16.27 42.17
C LYS A 341 8.22 -17.64 42.17
N GLU A 342 8.94 -18.66 41.70
CA GLU A 342 8.49 -20.05 41.77
C GLU A 342 8.29 -20.51 43.22
N LYS A 343 7.19 -21.25 43.46
CA LYS A 343 7.01 -22.00 44.71
C LYS A 343 7.81 -23.30 44.66
N THR A 344 8.93 -23.36 45.36
CA THR A 344 9.73 -24.60 45.48
C THR A 344 9.18 -25.51 46.59
N GLU A 345 8.14 -26.28 46.27
CA GLU A 345 7.75 -27.50 46.99
C GLU A 345 8.05 -28.71 46.08
N GLY A 346 8.79 -29.75 46.47
CA GLY A 346 9.56 -30.01 47.69
C GLY A 346 10.24 -31.39 47.57
N ALA A 347 11.21 -31.73 48.43
CA ALA A 347 11.95 -33.00 48.32
C ALA A 347 12.05 -33.78 49.64
N SER A 348 11.25 -34.85 49.73
CA SER A 348 11.53 -36.11 50.41
C SER A 348 11.90 -36.12 51.91
N THR A 349 10.95 -36.57 52.74
CA THR A 349 11.20 -37.77 53.57
C THR A 349 9.90 -38.50 53.91
N THR A 350 9.98 -39.83 54.04
CA THR A 350 8.83 -40.74 54.21
C THR A 350 8.47 -41.00 55.68
N ALA A 351 7.19 -40.87 56.06
CA ALA A 351 6.53 -41.75 57.05
C ALA A 351 5.00 -41.55 57.11
N VAL A 352 4.27 -42.65 57.30
CA VAL A 352 2.82 -42.82 57.59
C VAL A 352 2.73 -44.15 58.36
N PRO A 353 1.84 -44.39 59.37
CA PRO A 353 0.69 -43.59 59.85
C PRO A 353 0.57 -43.32 61.39
N ALA A 354 -0.25 -42.32 61.72
CA ALA A 354 -1.28 -42.26 62.79
C ALA A 354 -1.02 -42.55 64.31
N SER A 355 -1.98 -42.06 65.12
CA SER A 355 -2.15 -42.17 66.59
C SER A 355 -1.20 -41.32 67.46
N ASP A 356 -1.58 -40.83 68.65
CA ASP A 356 -2.86 -40.97 69.38
C ASP A 356 -3.30 -39.67 70.12
N LYS A 357 -4.33 -39.74 70.97
CA LYS A 357 -5.06 -38.64 71.61
C LYS A 357 -4.43 -38.11 72.92
N ARG A 358 -4.69 -36.82 73.16
CA ARG A 358 -4.97 -36.10 74.43
C ARG A 358 -4.27 -36.56 75.74
N ASP A 359 -3.68 -35.59 76.45
CA ASP A 359 -4.15 -35.04 77.75
C ASP A 359 -3.20 -33.90 78.19
N LEU A 360 -3.63 -32.67 78.51
CA LEU A 360 -4.29 -32.09 79.71
C LEU A 360 -3.36 -31.19 80.60
N ASN A 361 -3.32 -29.90 80.24
CA ASN A 361 -3.64 -28.75 81.15
C ASN A 361 -2.59 -28.29 82.25
N PRO A 362 -2.83 -27.21 83.05
CA PRO A 362 -1.89 -26.06 83.14
C PRO A 362 -1.49 -25.68 84.61
N PRO A 363 -0.85 -24.51 84.92
CA PRO A 363 -1.39 -23.12 84.89
C PRO A 363 -0.42 -22.12 84.16
N GLY A 364 -0.60 -20.82 83.93
CA GLY A 364 -1.25 -19.62 84.56
C GLY A 364 -0.25 -18.43 84.43
N ALA A 365 -0.56 -17.12 84.46
CA ALA A 365 -1.81 -16.35 84.56
C ALA A 365 -1.60 -14.83 84.19
N GLU A 366 -2.67 -14.10 83.78
CA GLU A 366 -2.88 -12.61 83.90
C GLU A 366 -1.92 -11.65 83.10
N ILE A 367 -2.07 -10.31 82.88
CA ILE A 367 -3.10 -9.20 82.91
C ILE A 367 -2.51 -7.97 82.13
N SER A 368 -3.15 -6.84 81.74
CA SER A 368 -4.43 -6.49 81.04
C SER A 368 -4.50 -4.94 80.77
N THR A 369 -5.40 -4.46 79.87
CA THR A 369 -5.91 -3.03 79.67
C THR A 369 -4.92 -1.91 79.18
N SER A 370 -5.29 -0.78 78.52
CA SER A 370 -6.47 -0.34 77.71
C SER A 370 -6.35 1.09 77.09
N THR A 371 -7.05 1.38 75.97
CA THR A 371 -7.72 2.68 75.57
C THR A 371 -6.94 3.96 75.07
N THR A 372 -7.07 4.22 73.75
CA THR A 372 -7.54 5.46 73.02
C THR A 372 -7.04 6.92 73.30
N SER A 373 -7.09 7.76 72.24
CA SER A 373 -7.12 9.26 72.18
C SER A 373 -5.75 10.01 72.21
N GLN A 374 -5.56 11.27 71.76
CA GLN A 374 -6.26 12.17 70.79
C GLN A 374 -5.29 13.30 70.30
N THR A 375 -5.67 14.03 69.24
CA THR A 375 -5.22 15.38 68.76
C THR A 375 -4.11 16.17 69.49
N SER A 376 -3.15 16.74 68.73
CA SER A 376 -2.97 18.21 68.61
C SER A 376 -1.78 18.67 67.72
N ASP A 377 -2.04 19.66 66.86
CA ASP A 377 -1.10 20.62 66.24
C ASP A 377 -0.63 21.69 67.27
N PRO A 378 0.26 22.68 66.98
CA PRO A 378 1.20 22.84 65.85
C PRO A 378 2.61 23.42 66.23
N ALA A 379 3.40 23.75 65.20
CA ALA A 379 4.17 25.00 65.04
C ALA A 379 5.66 25.18 65.48
N LYS A 380 6.44 25.66 64.49
CA LYS A 380 7.43 26.78 64.49
C LYS A 380 8.93 26.59 64.80
N ASP A 381 9.71 27.21 63.90
CA ASP A 381 10.86 28.14 64.07
C ASP A 381 12.04 27.80 65.02
N SER A 382 13.30 28.17 64.72
CA SER A 382 13.98 28.53 63.46
C SER A 382 15.52 28.65 63.69
N THR A 383 16.31 28.70 62.62
CA THR A 383 17.67 29.33 62.52
C THR A 383 18.74 29.10 63.61
N THR A 384 19.93 28.59 63.22
CA THR A 384 21.20 29.37 63.10
C THR A 384 22.41 28.49 62.73
N GLY A 385 23.43 29.09 62.09
CA GLY A 385 24.81 28.59 62.01
C GLY A 385 25.75 29.50 62.82
N PRO A 386 27.02 29.79 62.42
CA PRO A 386 27.77 29.30 61.24
C PRO A 386 29.30 28.99 61.48
N GLY A 387 30.03 28.62 60.41
CA GLY A 387 31.51 28.68 60.30
C GLY A 387 32.28 27.37 60.53
N GLY A 388 33.46 27.12 59.93
CA GLY A 388 34.19 27.87 58.90
C GLY A 388 35.57 27.27 58.52
N HIS A 389 36.17 27.74 57.41
CA HIS A 389 37.57 27.51 56.92
C HIS A 389 38.01 26.15 56.28
N LEU A 390 37.88 26.09 54.95
CA LEU A 390 38.99 26.02 53.95
C LEU A 390 40.33 25.31 54.31
N HIS A 391 40.67 24.20 53.63
CA HIS A 391 41.58 24.15 52.46
C HIS A 391 41.88 22.72 51.95
N GLY A 392 42.16 22.54 50.64
CA GLY A 392 42.87 21.36 50.08
C GLY A 392 42.07 20.51 49.08
N PHE A 393 42.70 20.13 47.95
CA PHE A 393 42.14 19.29 46.89
C PHE A 393 42.74 17.88 46.88
N SER A 394 41.92 16.84 46.67
CA SER A 394 42.32 15.63 45.93
C SER A 394 41.12 14.82 45.43
N SER A 395 41.09 14.55 44.12
CA SER A 395 40.36 13.49 43.37
C SER A 395 39.13 12.77 43.99
N GLU A 396 38.00 12.97 43.31
CA GLU A 396 37.07 11.92 42.83
C GLU A 396 36.42 10.94 43.84
N ALA A 397 35.18 11.26 44.20
CA ALA A 397 34.14 10.25 44.47
C ALA A 397 32.81 10.73 43.85
N HIS A 398 32.27 10.02 42.87
CA HIS A 398 30.95 10.33 42.31
C HIS A 398 29.85 10.03 43.36
N PRO A 399 29.02 11.02 43.77
CA PRO A 399 27.92 10.76 44.68
C PRO A 399 26.83 9.95 43.97
N LYS A 400 26.38 8.87 44.61
CA LYS A 400 25.22 8.09 44.14
C LYS A 400 23.96 8.97 44.24
N ALA A 401 23.26 9.17 43.13
CA ALA A 401 21.94 9.79 43.16
C ALA A 401 20.96 8.89 43.94
N GLN A 402 20.11 9.51 44.76
CA GLN A 402 19.17 8.78 45.62
C GLN A 402 18.01 8.21 44.78
N GLN A 403 17.96 6.88 44.67
CA GLN A 403 16.71 6.18 44.35
C GLN A 403 15.92 6.01 45.64
N ASN A 404 14.81 6.74 45.79
CA ASN A 404 13.60 6.33 46.50
C ASN A 404 12.54 7.45 46.44
N THR A 405 11.61 7.30 45.49
CA THR A 405 10.28 7.94 45.50
C THR A 405 9.32 6.96 44.82
N ASP A 406 8.25 6.55 45.50
CA ASP A 406 7.30 5.57 44.97
C ASP A 406 6.52 6.16 43.79
N LEU A 407 6.87 5.75 42.56
CA LEU A 407 6.25 6.24 41.34
C LEU A 407 4.94 5.48 41.06
N ASN A 408 3.85 5.98 41.63
CA ASN A 408 2.51 5.47 41.33
C ASN A 408 2.15 5.63 39.85
N ALA A 409 1.57 4.59 39.26
CA ALA A 409 1.06 4.60 37.89
C ALA A 409 -0.17 5.50 37.71
N PHE A 410 -0.98 5.64 38.77
CA PHE A 410 -2.15 6.51 38.81
C PHE A 410 -1.73 7.99 38.89
N TYR A 411 -2.16 8.80 37.93
CA TYR A 411 -1.97 10.25 37.89
C TYR A 411 -3.14 10.90 37.14
N TRP A 412 -3.73 11.94 37.74
CA TRP A 412 -5.02 12.51 37.32
C TRP A 412 -5.09 14.01 37.66
N PRO A 413 -4.44 14.88 36.88
CA PRO A 413 -4.27 16.30 37.19
C PRO A 413 -5.58 17.08 36.99
N GLU A 414 -5.92 17.99 37.91
CA GLU A 414 -7.19 18.74 37.80
C GLU A 414 -7.22 19.64 36.56
N ALA A 415 -6.08 20.25 36.22
CA ALA A 415 -5.94 21.10 35.03
C ALA A 415 -5.99 20.34 33.69
N GLY A 416 -5.91 19.01 33.68
CA GLY A 416 -6.00 18.20 32.44
C GLY A 416 -7.42 17.75 32.07
N ARG A 417 -8.37 17.89 33.00
CA ARG A 417 -9.75 17.41 32.87
C ARG A 417 -10.56 18.27 31.90
N GLY A 418 -11.54 17.66 31.25
CA GLY A 418 -12.51 18.37 30.42
C GLY A 418 -13.56 19.14 31.21
N HIS A 419 -14.30 20.02 30.52
CA HIS A 419 -15.46 20.77 31.00
C HIS A 419 -16.53 19.84 31.62
N ALA A 420 -16.63 18.63 31.08
CA ALA A 420 -17.46 17.55 31.59
C ALA A 420 -16.59 16.32 31.85
N VAL A 421 -16.49 15.93 33.12
CA VAL A 421 -15.88 14.67 33.57
C VAL A 421 -17.01 13.68 33.83
N MET A 422 -16.89 12.47 33.27
CA MET A 422 -17.96 11.46 33.30
C MET A 422 -17.39 10.05 33.52
N SER A 423 -18.25 9.05 33.68
CA SER A 423 -17.80 7.65 33.76
C SER A 423 -17.29 7.14 32.40
N GLU A 424 -16.63 5.98 32.37
CA GLU A 424 -16.21 5.36 31.12
C GLU A 424 -17.43 4.91 30.28
N GLU A 425 -18.52 4.50 30.92
CA GLU A 425 -19.78 4.11 30.27
C GLU A 425 -20.48 5.33 29.66
N ASP A 426 -20.54 6.44 30.40
CA ASP A 426 -21.10 7.71 29.94
C ASP A 426 -20.29 8.34 28.81
N TYR A 427 -18.96 8.29 28.89
CA TYR A 427 -18.07 8.74 27.81
C TYR A 427 -18.32 7.93 26.53
N LYS A 428 -18.42 6.60 26.65
CA LYS A 428 -18.77 5.74 25.51
C LYS A 428 -20.17 6.04 24.98
N ALA A 429 -21.15 6.32 25.84
CA ALA A 429 -22.49 6.72 25.41
C ALA A 429 -22.47 8.08 24.67
N ALA A 430 -21.69 9.06 25.14
CA ALA A 430 -21.55 10.37 24.49
C ALA A 430 -20.84 10.27 23.12
N VAL A 431 -19.80 9.45 22.99
CA VAL A 431 -19.08 9.25 21.72
C VAL A 431 -19.89 8.37 20.75
N ASN A 432 -20.54 7.29 21.22
CA ASN A 432 -21.40 6.46 20.38
C ASN A 432 -22.60 7.23 19.85
N PHE A 433 -23.23 8.08 20.68
CA PHE A 433 -24.33 8.92 20.21
C PHE A 433 -23.91 9.86 19.06
N LEU A 434 -22.66 10.36 19.06
CA LEU A 434 -22.11 11.13 17.93
C LEU A 434 -21.94 10.28 16.67
N LEU A 435 -21.50 9.03 16.82
CA LEU A 435 -21.35 8.04 15.75
C LEU A 435 -22.70 7.50 15.23
N GLU A 436 -23.80 7.81 15.92
CA GLU A 436 -25.18 7.56 15.49
C GLU A 436 -25.85 8.80 14.85
N GLN A 437 -25.17 9.96 14.81
CA GLN A 437 -25.67 11.17 14.14
C GLN A 437 -25.18 11.30 12.69
N ASP A 438 -25.96 11.97 11.84
CA ASP A 438 -25.61 12.26 10.44
C ASP A 438 -25.06 13.68 10.23
N PHE A 439 -24.16 13.84 9.26
CA PHE A 439 -23.50 15.11 8.92
C PHE A 439 -23.40 15.38 7.39
N TYR A 440 -24.32 14.84 6.59
CA TYR A 440 -24.26 14.94 5.12
C TYR A 440 -24.61 16.33 4.57
N ASN A 441 -25.47 17.11 5.26
CA ASN A 441 -25.79 18.50 4.89
C ASN A 441 -25.77 19.44 6.12
N GLN A 442 -25.89 20.76 5.87
CA GLN A 442 -25.82 21.78 6.93
C GLN A 442 -26.96 21.69 7.95
N GLU A 443 -28.21 21.53 7.50
CA GLU A 443 -29.39 21.49 8.37
C GLU A 443 -29.33 20.31 9.35
N VAL A 444 -29.03 19.12 8.83
CA VAL A 444 -28.88 17.90 9.63
C VAL A 444 -27.65 18.02 10.53
N SER A 445 -26.54 18.58 10.06
CA SER A 445 -25.35 18.79 10.90
C SER A 445 -25.59 19.76 12.07
N ILE A 446 -26.44 20.77 11.91
CA ILE A 446 -26.87 21.65 13.02
C ILE A 446 -27.76 20.87 14.00
N ALA A 447 -28.72 20.10 13.50
CA ALA A 447 -29.58 19.25 14.34
C ALA A 447 -28.77 18.22 15.14
N SER A 448 -27.85 17.50 14.49
CA SER A 448 -26.89 16.56 15.07
C SER A 448 -25.96 17.21 16.09
N THR A 449 -25.44 18.41 15.79
CA THR A 449 -24.61 19.20 16.71
C THR A 449 -25.39 19.55 17.98
N LYS A 450 -26.61 20.06 17.81
CA LYS A 450 -27.51 20.39 18.92
C LYS A 450 -27.81 19.15 19.76
N ALA A 451 -28.32 18.08 19.14
CA ALA A 451 -28.70 16.85 19.82
C ALA A 451 -27.52 16.23 20.60
N TRP A 452 -26.32 16.21 20.03
CA TRP A 452 -25.13 15.74 20.74
C TRP A 452 -24.74 16.67 21.91
N SER A 453 -24.80 17.99 21.73
CA SER A 453 -24.50 18.93 22.83
C SER A 453 -25.51 18.84 23.99
N GLU A 454 -26.80 18.65 23.69
CA GLU A 454 -27.86 18.42 24.67
C GLU A 454 -27.69 17.06 25.36
N LYS A 455 -27.28 16.02 24.63
CA LYS A 455 -26.98 14.69 25.19
C LYS A 455 -25.76 14.73 26.14
N VAL A 456 -24.70 15.45 25.78
CA VAL A 456 -23.52 15.65 26.66
C VAL A 456 -23.91 16.43 27.91
N ALA A 457 -24.68 17.51 27.78
CA ALA A 457 -25.14 18.31 28.92
C ALA A 457 -26.03 17.48 29.88
N SER A 458 -26.94 16.69 29.32
CA SER A 458 -27.82 15.74 30.04
C SER A 458 -27.09 14.56 30.68
N ILE A 459 -25.83 14.27 30.33
CA ILE A 459 -25.04 13.20 30.96
C ILE A 459 -24.37 13.69 32.25
N VAL A 460 -24.10 14.99 32.38
CA VAL A 460 -23.39 15.57 33.53
C VAL A 460 -24.25 16.54 34.36
N ASP A 461 -25.57 16.50 34.19
CA ASP A 461 -26.56 17.37 34.86
C ASP A 461 -26.24 18.89 34.77
N GLN A 462 -25.68 19.32 33.63
CA GLN A 462 -25.40 20.73 33.33
C GLN A 462 -26.40 21.28 32.30
N LEU A 463 -26.71 22.58 32.35
CA LEU A 463 -27.59 23.23 31.35
C LEU A 463 -26.91 23.41 29.99
N TRP A 464 -25.58 23.55 29.97
CA TRP A 464 -24.76 23.70 28.77
C TRP A 464 -23.31 23.34 29.13
N VAL A 465 -22.60 22.67 28.22
CA VAL A 465 -21.20 22.24 28.39
C VAL A 465 -20.36 22.87 27.28
N GLY A 466 -19.20 23.44 27.64
CA GLY A 466 -18.20 23.95 26.70
C GLY A 466 -17.57 25.27 27.12
N GLN A 467 -16.93 25.94 26.15
CA GLN A 467 -16.34 27.28 26.28
C GLN A 467 -16.34 27.94 24.89
N GLN A 468 -16.72 29.21 24.78
CA GLN A 468 -16.51 29.96 23.51
C GLN A 468 -15.13 30.62 23.53
N VAL A 469 -14.35 30.40 22.47
CA VAL A 469 -12.96 30.83 22.33
C VAL A 469 -12.86 31.82 21.16
N THR A 470 -12.31 33.00 21.44
CA THR A 470 -11.97 33.99 20.40
C THR A 470 -10.46 34.05 20.23
N GLY A 471 -10.00 33.87 18.99
CA GLY A 471 -8.58 33.94 18.63
C GLY A 471 -8.00 35.34 18.80
N ARG A 472 -6.74 35.39 19.24
CA ARG A 472 -5.95 36.60 19.54
C ARG A 472 -4.61 36.62 18.80
N ASN A 473 -4.33 35.65 17.92
CA ASN A 473 -3.06 35.58 17.22
C ASN A 473 -2.99 36.61 16.07
N THR A 474 -2.07 37.55 16.15
CA THR A 474 -1.86 38.62 15.15
C THR A 474 -0.78 38.29 14.11
N THR A 475 0.02 37.22 14.33
CA THR A 475 1.16 36.88 13.45
C THR A 475 0.76 36.22 12.11
N GLY A 476 -0.53 35.92 11.93
CA GLY A 476 -1.04 35.16 10.78
C GLY A 476 -1.05 35.89 9.43
N GLU A 477 -0.87 37.21 9.38
CA GLU A 477 -1.06 37.98 8.13
C GLU A 477 0.20 38.10 7.24
N PHE A 478 1.41 37.85 7.78
CA PHE A 478 2.67 38.24 7.12
C PHE A 478 3.67 37.10 6.86
N ALA A 479 3.27 35.85 7.01
CA ALA A 479 4.18 34.69 7.02
C ALA A 479 4.00 33.71 5.83
N ASP A 480 3.88 34.20 4.60
CA ASP A 480 4.34 33.48 3.39
C ASP A 480 4.44 34.44 2.18
N LYS A 481 5.66 34.88 1.85
CA LYS A 481 5.98 35.54 0.57
C LYS A 481 6.84 34.60 -0.29
N PRO A 482 6.43 34.27 -1.53
CA PRO A 482 7.32 33.55 -2.44
C PRO A 482 8.53 34.42 -2.77
N LEU A 483 9.73 33.83 -2.71
CA LEU A 483 10.97 34.53 -3.04
C LEU A 483 11.03 34.79 -4.56
N ALA A 484 11.21 36.04 -4.97
CA ALA A 484 11.23 36.40 -6.38
C ALA A 484 12.57 36.01 -7.04
N THR A 485 12.56 35.02 -7.92
CA THR A 485 13.65 34.81 -8.89
C THR A 485 13.62 35.89 -9.96
N ALA A 486 14.72 36.65 -10.08
CA ALA A 486 14.84 37.71 -11.06
C ALA A 486 15.08 37.14 -12.47
N ASN A 487 14.08 37.26 -13.35
CA ASN A 487 14.26 37.04 -14.78
C ASN A 487 14.81 38.32 -15.43
N ILE A 488 15.90 38.19 -16.17
CA ILE A 488 16.57 39.27 -16.91
C ILE A 488 16.76 38.82 -18.36
N ILE A 489 16.66 39.79 -19.29
CA ILE A 489 16.64 39.68 -20.76
C ILE A 489 15.27 39.30 -21.35
N ASP A 490 14.62 40.33 -21.89
CA ASP A 490 13.52 40.29 -22.85
C ASP A 490 14.07 40.58 -24.26
N THR A 491 13.53 39.88 -25.27
CA THR A 491 13.59 40.30 -26.68
C THR A 491 12.30 39.86 -27.38
N GLY A 492 11.56 40.81 -27.97
CA GLY A 492 10.30 40.58 -28.69
C GLY A 492 10.42 39.66 -29.93
N PHE A 493 9.33 39.34 -30.62
CA PHE A 493 8.50 40.32 -31.35
C PHE A 493 6.97 40.13 -31.21
N VAL A 494 6.20 40.98 -31.90
CA VAL A 494 4.86 41.44 -31.47
C VAL A 494 3.81 41.45 -32.60
N ARG A 495 2.56 41.11 -32.26
CA ARG A 495 1.30 41.25 -33.05
C ARG A 495 1.16 40.30 -34.27
N LYS A 496 -0.04 40.05 -34.83
CA LYS A 496 -1.37 40.69 -34.65
C LYS A 496 -2.52 39.68 -34.80
N ARG A 497 -3.63 39.86 -34.05
CA ARG A 497 -4.94 39.26 -34.36
C ARG A 497 -5.63 40.01 -35.51
N LYS A 498 -6.55 39.34 -36.21
CA LYS A 498 -7.79 39.95 -36.73
C LYS A 498 -8.94 38.95 -36.58
N ASN A 499 -10.15 39.44 -36.30
CA ASN A 499 -11.40 38.67 -36.35
C ASN A 499 -11.97 38.64 -37.77
N ASP A 500 -12.98 37.79 -37.99
CA ASP A 500 -14.39 38.14 -38.28
C ASP A 500 -15.09 36.79 -38.62
N ASP A 501 -16.03 36.26 -37.82
CA ASP A 501 -17.48 36.53 -37.78
C ASP A 501 -18.28 36.02 -39.01
N GLY A 502 -19.44 35.36 -38.80
CA GLY A 502 -20.46 35.18 -39.86
C GLY A 502 -21.15 33.80 -40.04
N LEU A 503 -22.19 33.54 -39.23
CA LEU A 503 -23.44 32.81 -39.52
C LEU A 503 -23.54 31.67 -40.59
N SER A 504 -23.93 30.48 -40.11
CA SER A 504 -25.08 29.64 -40.53
C SER A 504 -25.55 29.52 -41.99
N SER A 505 -25.81 28.28 -42.46
CA SER A 505 -27.17 27.69 -42.61
C SER A 505 -27.33 26.67 -43.76
N THR A 506 -28.20 25.67 -43.52
CA THR A 506 -28.98 24.84 -44.45
C THR A 506 -28.38 24.20 -45.72
N ALA A 507 -28.53 22.87 -45.74
CA ALA A 507 -28.42 21.95 -46.87
C ALA A 507 -29.29 22.27 -48.10
N VAL A 508 -28.91 21.68 -49.24
CA VAL A 508 -29.76 20.83 -50.11
C VAL A 508 -28.83 20.00 -51.04
N ALA A 509 -29.29 18.86 -51.54
CA ALA A 509 -28.56 18.02 -52.50
C ALA A 509 -29.32 17.93 -53.85
N ASN A 510 -28.59 17.77 -54.96
CA ASN A 510 -28.82 16.68 -55.94
C ASN A 510 -27.78 16.68 -57.09
N GLU A 511 -27.67 15.50 -57.73
CA GLU A 511 -27.44 15.17 -59.17
C GLU A 511 -26.48 16.04 -60.02
N GLY A 512 -25.68 15.50 -60.96
CA GLY A 512 -25.48 14.15 -61.52
C GLY A 512 -24.43 14.29 -62.65
N HIS A 513 -24.16 13.37 -63.59
CA HIS A 513 -24.42 11.93 -63.77
C HIS A 513 -23.37 11.43 -64.82
N GLU A 514 -23.53 10.23 -65.39
CA GLU A 514 -22.65 9.59 -66.41
C GLU A 514 -21.26 9.13 -65.90
N GLY A 515 -20.74 7.96 -66.32
CA GLY A 515 -21.40 6.85 -67.02
C GLY A 515 -20.45 5.98 -67.85
N ASN A 516 -20.21 4.73 -67.42
CA ASN A 516 -20.05 3.59 -68.34
C ASN A 516 -20.01 2.25 -67.58
N ASP A 517 -20.74 1.26 -68.10
CA ASP A 517 -20.73 -0.12 -67.58
C ASP A 517 -19.54 -0.93 -68.09
N THR A 518 -19.07 -1.87 -67.26
CA THR A 518 -18.57 -3.16 -67.77
C THR A 518 -18.80 -4.23 -66.70
N SER A 519 -19.62 -5.22 -67.02
CA SER A 519 -20.14 -6.17 -66.04
C SER A 519 -19.15 -7.33 -65.77
N SER A 520 -18.81 -7.52 -64.49
CA SER A 520 -18.32 -8.79 -63.96
C SER A 520 -18.92 -9.02 -62.57
N GLY A 521 -19.20 -10.28 -62.22
CA GLY A 521 -20.25 -10.62 -61.25
C GLY A 521 -20.02 -10.14 -59.82
N THR A 522 -20.92 -9.30 -59.32
CA THR A 522 -21.03 -8.92 -57.90
C THR A 522 -21.48 -10.13 -57.06
N VAL A 523 -20.55 -10.83 -56.40
CA VAL A 523 -20.90 -11.87 -55.43
C VAL A 523 -21.22 -11.22 -54.09
N THR A 524 -22.52 -11.13 -53.78
CA THR A 524 -23.08 -10.56 -52.54
C THR A 524 -22.74 -11.40 -51.31
N THR A 525 -21.57 -11.13 -50.71
CA THR A 525 -20.99 -12.00 -49.67
C THR A 525 -21.03 -11.39 -48.24
N GLU A 526 -21.03 -10.07 -48.10
CA GLU A 526 -20.88 -9.39 -46.79
C GLU A 526 -22.08 -9.58 -45.86
N ALA A 527 -23.30 -9.60 -46.39
CA ALA A 527 -24.53 -9.80 -45.60
C ALA A 527 -24.75 -11.26 -45.11
N SER A 528 -23.88 -12.20 -45.50
CA SER A 528 -23.96 -13.62 -45.14
C SER A 528 -23.00 -13.99 -44.00
N ALA A 529 -21.79 -13.43 -44.01
CA ALA A 529 -20.74 -13.75 -43.03
C ALA A 529 -21.15 -13.45 -41.58
N THR A 530 -21.84 -12.32 -41.35
CA THR A 530 -22.25 -11.86 -40.00
C THR A 530 -23.22 -12.81 -39.29
N LYS A 531 -24.03 -13.58 -40.03
CA LYS A 531 -24.99 -14.53 -39.44
C LYS A 531 -24.36 -15.83 -38.93
N ASN A 532 -23.18 -16.18 -39.43
CA ASN A 532 -22.47 -17.42 -39.09
C ASN A 532 -21.32 -17.21 -38.09
N ALA A 533 -21.19 -16.01 -37.52
CA ALA A 533 -20.20 -15.72 -36.49
C ALA A 533 -20.41 -16.58 -35.23
N PRO A 534 -19.40 -17.33 -34.75
CA PRO A 534 -19.51 -18.11 -33.52
C PRO A 534 -19.62 -17.21 -32.29
N HIS A 535 -20.23 -17.73 -31.22
CA HIS A 535 -20.38 -16.96 -29.97
C HIS A 535 -19.05 -16.91 -29.19
N VAL A 536 -18.63 -15.72 -28.82
CA VAL A 536 -17.41 -15.41 -28.05
C VAL A 536 -17.78 -14.87 -26.68
N THR A 537 -17.21 -15.44 -25.61
CA THR A 537 -17.19 -14.81 -24.28
C THR A 537 -15.81 -14.21 -24.02
N ALA A 538 -15.73 -12.88 -23.93
CA ALA A 538 -14.56 -12.16 -23.46
C ALA A 538 -14.54 -12.13 -21.92
N ILE A 539 -13.49 -12.67 -21.29
CA ILE A 539 -13.33 -12.72 -19.84
C ILE A 539 -12.15 -11.82 -19.43
N ARG A 540 -12.41 -10.85 -18.55
CA ARG A 540 -11.42 -9.82 -18.18
C ARG A 540 -11.22 -9.74 -16.66
N PRO A 541 -10.10 -10.29 -16.12
CA PRO A 541 -9.79 -10.23 -14.70
C PRO A 541 -9.22 -8.87 -14.30
N VAL A 542 -9.85 -8.25 -13.31
CA VAL A 542 -9.57 -6.91 -12.79
C VAL A 542 -9.02 -7.01 -11.36
N LYS A 543 -8.05 -6.14 -11.02
CA LYS A 543 -7.56 -5.98 -9.64
C LYS A 543 -6.91 -4.60 -9.46
N GLY A 544 -7.54 -3.73 -8.68
CA GLY A 544 -7.10 -2.36 -8.46
C GLY A 544 -7.36 -1.43 -9.64
N LEU A 545 -6.86 -0.19 -9.53
CA LEU A 545 -6.86 0.79 -10.60
C LEU A 545 -5.55 0.68 -11.39
N GLU A 546 -5.68 0.42 -12.69
CA GLU A 546 -4.58 0.38 -13.65
C GLU A 546 -4.59 1.64 -14.54
N PRO A 547 -3.46 2.04 -15.15
CA PRO A 547 -3.43 3.17 -16.08
C PRO A 547 -4.40 2.96 -17.25
N HIS A 548 -5.22 3.97 -17.55
CA HIS A 548 -6.24 3.89 -18.61
C HIS A 548 -7.18 2.66 -18.50
N LEU A 549 -7.50 2.22 -17.28
CA LEU A 549 -8.37 1.05 -17.04
C LEU A 549 -9.71 1.16 -17.78
N TYR A 550 -10.35 2.33 -17.79
CA TYR A 550 -11.60 2.56 -18.53
C TYR A 550 -11.41 2.25 -20.03
N ASP A 551 -10.44 2.90 -20.69
CA ASP A 551 -10.17 2.75 -22.13
C ASP A 551 -9.84 1.29 -22.50
N CYS A 552 -9.04 0.63 -21.67
CA CYS A 552 -8.63 -0.76 -21.87
C CYS A 552 -9.83 -1.71 -21.81
N LEU A 553 -10.78 -1.49 -20.89
CA LEU A 553 -12.00 -2.31 -20.77
C LEU A 553 -13.03 -1.97 -21.85
N ALA A 554 -13.23 -0.68 -22.14
CA ALA A 554 -14.15 -0.18 -23.16
C ALA A 554 -13.79 -0.69 -24.56
N SER A 555 -12.50 -0.93 -24.84
CA SER A 555 -12.02 -1.51 -26.10
C SER A 555 -12.65 -2.87 -26.46
N THR A 556 -13.23 -3.61 -25.51
CA THR A 556 -13.99 -4.85 -25.79
C THR A 556 -15.40 -4.57 -26.34
N PHE A 557 -16.00 -3.41 -26.05
CA PHE A 557 -17.31 -3.03 -26.59
C PHE A 557 -17.22 -2.32 -27.94
N TYR A 558 -16.06 -1.73 -28.26
CA TYR A 558 -15.76 -1.18 -29.58
C TYR A 558 -15.32 -2.24 -30.60
N GLN A 559 -15.50 -3.54 -30.34
CA GLN A 559 -15.11 -4.59 -31.27
C GLN A 559 -16.10 -4.69 -32.45
N ASP A 560 -15.57 -4.80 -33.67
CA ASP A 560 -16.34 -5.01 -34.90
C ASP A 560 -16.81 -6.47 -34.98
N TYR A 561 -17.80 -6.81 -34.14
CA TYR A 561 -18.35 -8.15 -33.99
C TYR A 561 -19.87 -8.08 -33.74
N PRO A 562 -20.68 -9.09 -34.16
CA PRO A 562 -22.12 -9.07 -33.89
C PRO A 562 -22.40 -9.02 -32.38
N ALA A 563 -23.17 -8.01 -31.93
CA ALA A 563 -23.41 -7.75 -30.51
C ALA A 563 -24.17 -8.88 -29.80
N ASP A 564 -24.96 -9.67 -30.52
CA ASP A 564 -25.63 -10.88 -30.01
C ASP A 564 -24.71 -12.10 -29.90
N LYS A 565 -23.46 -11.98 -30.40
CA LYS A 565 -22.41 -13.02 -30.39
C LYS A 565 -21.21 -12.66 -29.51
N LEU A 566 -21.16 -11.48 -28.90
CA LEU A 566 -20.08 -11.04 -28.02
C LEU A 566 -20.60 -10.79 -26.60
N THR A 567 -20.23 -11.68 -25.68
CA THR A 567 -20.51 -11.57 -24.24
C THR A 567 -19.28 -11.03 -23.51
N VAL A 568 -19.45 -10.09 -22.58
CA VAL A 568 -18.32 -9.44 -21.86
C VAL A 568 -18.43 -9.63 -20.36
N TYR A 569 -17.53 -10.44 -19.79
CA TYR A 569 -17.51 -10.82 -18.38
C TYR A 569 -16.31 -10.19 -17.66
N PHE A 570 -16.58 -9.14 -16.88
CA PHE A 570 -15.62 -8.56 -15.95
C PHE A 570 -15.58 -9.37 -14.66
N CYS A 571 -14.38 -9.62 -14.14
CA CYS A 571 -14.18 -10.43 -12.94
C CYS A 571 -13.38 -9.64 -11.90
N VAL A 572 -13.89 -9.47 -10.68
CA VAL A 572 -13.21 -8.80 -9.57
C VAL A 572 -13.21 -9.69 -8.32
N SER A 573 -12.23 -9.55 -7.41
CA SER A 573 -12.23 -10.36 -6.17
C SER A 573 -13.32 -9.95 -5.18
N SER A 574 -13.57 -8.64 -5.04
CA SER A 574 -14.49 -8.02 -4.10
C SER A 574 -15.16 -6.79 -4.71
N ARG A 575 -16.33 -6.38 -4.21
CA ARG A 575 -16.89 -5.05 -4.50
C ARG A 575 -16.08 -3.91 -3.88
N SER A 576 -15.26 -4.20 -2.86
CA SER A 576 -14.34 -3.22 -2.25
C SER A 576 -13.04 -3.01 -3.04
N ASP A 577 -12.90 -3.62 -4.22
CA ASP A 577 -11.72 -3.44 -5.06
C ASP A 577 -11.74 -2.07 -5.75
N PRO A 578 -10.63 -1.30 -5.76
CA PRO A 578 -10.59 0.02 -6.39
C PRO A 578 -10.97 0.06 -7.88
N GLY A 579 -10.86 -1.06 -8.61
CA GLY A 579 -11.31 -1.15 -10.00
C GLY A 579 -12.84 -1.24 -10.17
N TYR A 580 -13.59 -1.63 -9.13
CA TYR A 580 -15.01 -1.97 -9.23
C TYR A 580 -15.92 -0.82 -9.74
N PRO A 581 -15.79 0.44 -9.29
CA PRO A 581 -16.60 1.56 -9.81
C PRO A 581 -16.38 1.78 -11.31
N THR A 582 -15.15 1.59 -11.81
CA THR A 582 -14.85 1.65 -13.25
C THR A 582 -15.58 0.55 -14.03
N LEU A 583 -15.74 -0.64 -13.46
CA LEU A 583 -16.54 -1.72 -14.07
C LEU A 583 -18.01 -1.35 -14.13
N GLN A 584 -18.55 -0.77 -13.06
CA GLN A 584 -19.94 -0.30 -13.02
C GLN A 584 -20.18 0.80 -14.07
N LYS A 585 -19.27 1.78 -14.21
CA LYS A 585 -19.39 2.83 -15.22
C LYS A 585 -19.33 2.25 -16.64
N VAL A 586 -18.32 1.44 -16.94
CA VAL A 586 -18.18 0.81 -18.27
C VAL A 586 -19.43 0.00 -18.63
N VAL A 587 -19.99 -0.80 -17.71
CA VAL A 587 -21.23 -1.55 -17.98
C VAL A 587 -22.44 -0.62 -18.16
N SER A 588 -22.49 0.50 -17.44
CA SER A 588 -23.55 1.51 -17.58
C SER A 588 -23.46 2.32 -18.88
N ASP A 589 -22.25 2.51 -19.43
CA ASP A 589 -22.02 3.25 -20.67
C ASP A 589 -22.33 2.41 -21.93
N PHE A 590 -22.38 1.07 -21.80
CA PHE A 590 -22.70 0.13 -22.90
C PHE A 590 -23.97 -0.72 -22.60
N PRO A 591 -25.15 -0.12 -22.34
CA PRO A 591 -26.36 -0.84 -21.94
C PRO A 591 -26.95 -1.75 -23.03
N HIS A 592 -26.45 -1.67 -24.26
CA HIS A 592 -26.85 -2.52 -25.39
C HIS A 592 -26.03 -3.82 -25.52
N ALA A 593 -24.98 -3.99 -24.72
CA ALA A 593 -24.09 -5.15 -24.78
C ALA A 593 -24.41 -6.19 -23.69
N ASP A 594 -24.14 -7.47 -23.98
CA ASP A 594 -24.31 -8.58 -23.03
C ASP A 594 -23.15 -8.63 -22.01
N ALA A 595 -23.12 -7.62 -21.14
CA ALA A 595 -22.09 -7.41 -20.13
C ALA A 595 -22.51 -7.92 -18.74
N ARG A 596 -21.56 -8.50 -17.98
CA ARG A 596 -21.76 -8.89 -16.57
C ARG A 596 -20.50 -8.65 -15.74
N ILE A 597 -20.69 -8.36 -14.46
CA ILE A 597 -19.61 -8.28 -13.46
C ILE A 597 -19.76 -9.46 -12.49
N PHE A 598 -18.71 -10.26 -12.36
CA PHE A 598 -18.59 -11.36 -11.40
C PHE A 598 -17.69 -10.94 -10.24
N VAL A 599 -18.08 -11.32 -9.02
CA VAL A 599 -17.33 -11.08 -7.79
C VAL A 599 -16.92 -12.42 -7.18
N GLU A 600 -15.63 -12.64 -6.90
CA GLU A 600 -15.11 -13.91 -6.36
C GLU A 600 -15.73 -14.26 -4.99
N GLU A 601 -15.89 -13.27 -4.12
CA GLU A 601 -16.57 -13.39 -2.81
C GLU A 601 -18.05 -13.79 -2.92
N GLU A 602 -18.67 -13.63 -4.10
CA GLU A 602 -20.04 -14.03 -4.42
C GLU A 602 -20.11 -15.29 -5.30
N ASP A 603 -19.00 -16.02 -5.48
CA ASP A 603 -19.05 -17.32 -6.16
C ASP A 603 -19.72 -18.37 -5.24
N PRO A 604 -20.86 -18.96 -5.61
CA PRO A 604 -21.53 -19.97 -4.78
C PRO A 604 -20.68 -21.22 -4.52
N LEU A 605 -19.70 -21.54 -5.38
CA LEU A 605 -18.80 -22.67 -5.18
C LEU A 605 -17.62 -22.36 -4.24
N LEU A 606 -17.24 -21.10 -4.07
CA LEU A 606 -16.09 -20.70 -3.24
C LEU A 606 -16.48 -20.25 -1.83
N GLN A 607 -17.77 -20.35 -1.48
CA GLN A 607 -18.28 -20.04 -0.14
C GLN A 607 -17.69 -20.96 0.93
N PRO A 608 -17.45 -20.47 2.18
CA PRO A 608 -16.86 -21.28 3.26
C PRO A 608 -17.62 -22.56 3.64
N LYS A 609 -18.86 -22.74 3.18
CA LYS A 609 -19.70 -23.93 3.42
C LYS A 609 -19.57 -25.00 2.33
N GLN A 610 -18.80 -24.77 1.27
CA GLN A 610 -18.60 -25.71 0.15
C GLN A 610 -17.27 -26.43 0.23
N THR A 611 -17.23 -27.67 -0.26
CA THR A 611 -16.01 -28.52 -0.30
C THR A 611 -15.15 -28.30 -1.55
N TYR A 612 -15.40 -27.27 -2.36
CA TYR A 612 -14.74 -27.07 -3.65
C TYR A 612 -13.35 -26.41 -3.52
N SER A 613 -12.31 -27.24 -3.44
CA SER A 613 -10.91 -26.82 -3.21
C SER A 613 -10.20 -26.24 -4.46
N LEU A 614 -10.63 -25.06 -4.91
CA LEU A 614 -9.92 -24.28 -5.94
C LEU A 614 -8.55 -23.80 -5.41
N GLY A 615 -7.51 -23.87 -6.24
CA GLY A 615 -6.13 -23.55 -5.87
C GLY A 615 -5.86 -22.05 -5.66
N PRO A 616 -4.66 -21.69 -5.17
CA PRO A 616 -4.33 -20.35 -4.69
C PRO A 616 -4.12 -19.26 -5.76
N ASN A 617 -4.26 -19.53 -7.06
CA ASN A 617 -4.06 -18.52 -8.12
C ASN A 617 -5.21 -17.48 -8.16
N PRO A 618 -4.99 -16.19 -7.80
CA PRO A 618 -6.02 -15.15 -7.80
C PRO A 618 -6.45 -14.61 -9.18
N LYS A 619 -5.80 -14.96 -10.30
CA LYS A 619 -6.35 -14.70 -11.65
C LYS A 619 -7.34 -15.82 -12.03
N ILE A 620 -7.00 -17.08 -11.80
CA ILE A 620 -7.91 -18.21 -12.02
C ILE A 620 -9.12 -18.17 -11.08
N ARG A 621 -8.93 -17.96 -9.76
CA ARG A 621 -10.04 -17.89 -8.80
C ARG A 621 -11.08 -16.86 -9.20
N ASN A 622 -10.63 -15.65 -9.49
CA ASN A 622 -11.45 -14.54 -9.96
C ASN A 622 -12.23 -14.89 -11.26
N MET A 623 -11.58 -15.51 -12.26
CA MET A 623 -12.22 -15.89 -13.53
C MET A 623 -13.07 -17.16 -13.48
N SER A 624 -12.95 -17.99 -12.44
CA SER A 624 -13.54 -19.34 -12.38
C SER A 624 -15.04 -19.31 -12.68
N ARG A 625 -15.79 -18.45 -11.98
CA ARG A 625 -17.25 -18.32 -12.18
C ARG A 625 -17.61 -17.88 -13.59
N ALA A 626 -16.92 -16.86 -14.12
CA ALA A 626 -17.14 -16.35 -15.48
C ALA A 626 -16.85 -17.40 -16.56
N TYR A 627 -15.87 -18.30 -16.35
CA TYR A 627 -15.57 -19.38 -17.29
C TYR A 627 -16.62 -20.49 -17.28
N ARG A 628 -17.13 -20.85 -16.10
CA ARG A 628 -18.22 -21.83 -15.94
C ARG A 628 -19.53 -21.29 -16.54
N GLU A 629 -19.85 -20.02 -16.30
CA GLU A 629 -21.03 -19.34 -16.86
C GLU A 629 -20.85 -18.83 -18.32
N ALA A 630 -19.70 -19.05 -18.96
CA ALA A 630 -19.42 -18.54 -20.31
C ALA A 630 -20.43 -19.02 -21.36
N LYS A 631 -20.81 -18.13 -22.29
CA LYS A 631 -21.69 -18.42 -23.42
C LYS A 631 -20.87 -18.84 -24.64
N GLY A 632 -21.38 -19.82 -25.38
CA GLY A 632 -20.69 -20.38 -26.55
C GLY A 632 -19.52 -21.31 -26.18
N ASP A 633 -18.62 -21.51 -27.15
CA ASP A 633 -17.42 -22.34 -27.00
C ASP A 633 -16.12 -21.51 -27.10
N ILE A 634 -16.12 -20.35 -27.75
CA ILE A 634 -14.93 -19.51 -27.87
C ILE A 634 -14.80 -18.63 -26.62
N VAL A 635 -13.68 -18.78 -25.91
CA VAL A 635 -13.34 -17.96 -24.75
C VAL A 635 -12.13 -17.10 -25.11
N TRP A 636 -12.22 -15.80 -24.82
CA TRP A 636 -11.15 -14.82 -25.03
C TRP A 636 -10.76 -14.18 -23.69
N ILE A 637 -9.63 -14.57 -23.13
CA ILE A 637 -9.10 -14.01 -21.88
C ILE A 637 -8.22 -12.80 -22.21
N ILE A 638 -8.53 -11.65 -21.60
CA ILE A 638 -7.79 -10.40 -21.80
C ILE A 638 -7.52 -9.73 -20.45
N ASP A 639 -6.24 -9.50 -20.10
CA ASP A 639 -5.89 -8.77 -18.87
C ASP A 639 -6.53 -7.36 -18.87
N CYS A 640 -6.93 -6.84 -17.71
CA CYS A 640 -7.70 -5.59 -17.60
C CYS A 640 -6.98 -4.34 -18.11
N ASN A 641 -5.64 -4.29 -18.06
CA ASN A 641 -4.80 -3.19 -18.51
C ASN A 641 -4.25 -3.40 -19.94
N VAL A 642 -5.07 -3.98 -20.81
CA VAL A 642 -4.74 -4.23 -22.23
C VAL A 642 -5.80 -3.60 -23.12
N TRP A 643 -5.37 -2.74 -24.03
CA TRP A 643 -6.18 -2.20 -25.11
C TRP A 643 -5.95 -2.99 -26.40
N VAL A 644 -7.03 -3.19 -27.16
CA VAL A 644 -7.05 -3.81 -28.49
C VAL A 644 -7.99 -3.02 -29.41
N GLY A 645 -7.60 -2.86 -30.68
CA GLY A 645 -8.39 -2.15 -31.70
C GLY A 645 -9.62 -2.92 -32.18
N ASN A 646 -10.47 -2.27 -32.96
CA ASN A 646 -11.87 -2.69 -33.16
C ASN A 646 -12.01 -4.02 -33.94
N GLY A 647 -11.29 -4.24 -35.04
CA GLY A 647 -11.40 -5.48 -35.84
C GLY A 647 -10.73 -6.73 -35.22
N VAL A 648 -10.12 -6.60 -34.04
CA VAL A 648 -9.26 -7.63 -33.43
C VAL A 648 -10.02 -8.91 -33.09
N CYS A 649 -11.22 -8.82 -32.50
CA CYS A 649 -12.02 -10.00 -32.14
C CYS A 649 -12.36 -10.85 -33.38
N GLY A 650 -12.76 -10.21 -34.47
CA GLY A 650 -12.99 -10.87 -35.76
C GLY A 650 -11.75 -11.60 -36.26
N ARG A 651 -10.60 -10.91 -36.31
CA ARG A 651 -9.32 -11.50 -36.78
C ARG A 651 -8.81 -12.63 -35.88
N MET A 652 -9.04 -12.58 -34.57
CA MET A 652 -8.75 -13.72 -33.68
C MET A 652 -9.65 -14.93 -33.98
N VAL A 653 -10.95 -14.72 -34.18
CA VAL A 653 -11.90 -15.81 -34.51
C VAL A 653 -11.57 -16.42 -35.87
N ASP A 654 -11.31 -15.59 -36.89
CA ASP A 654 -10.87 -16.05 -38.21
C ASP A 654 -9.60 -16.89 -38.12
N ARG A 655 -8.65 -16.49 -37.28
CA ARG A 655 -7.41 -17.23 -37.04
C ARG A 655 -7.63 -18.51 -36.24
N LEU A 656 -8.57 -18.55 -35.30
CA LEU A 656 -8.87 -19.73 -34.49
C LEU A 656 -9.65 -20.78 -35.30
N CYS A 657 -10.61 -20.33 -36.11
CA CYS A 657 -11.55 -21.18 -36.86
C CYS A 657 -11.16 -21.40 -38.32
N GLY A 658 -10.16 -20.70 -38.85
CA GLY A 658 -9.73 -20.83 -40.25
C GLY A 658 -10.71 -20.24 -41.26
N LEU A 659 -11.39 -19.14 -40.89
CA LEU A 659 -12.43 -18.52 -41.72
C LEU A 659 -11.89 -17.39 -42.63
N GLY A 660 -10.73 -16.82 -42.28
CA GLY A 660 -10.13 -15.70 -43.00
C GLY A 660 -9.49 -16.08 -44.34
N ALA A 661 -9.51 -15.11 -45.28
CA ALA A 661 -9.21 -15.29 -46.71
C ALA A 661 -7.86 -15.94 -47.10
N THR A 662 -6.88 -15.99 -46.19
CA THR A 662 -5.53 -16.52 -46.46
C THR A 662 -5.21 -17.86 -45.80
N SER A 663 -6.10 -18.46 -44.99
CA SER A 663 -5.83 -19.79 -44.43
C SER A 663 -7.06 -20.52 -43.85
N GLY A 664 -7.53 -21.56 -44.54
CA GLY A 664 -8.51 -22.54 -44.04
C GLY A 664 -8.01 -23.44 -42.89
N LYS A 665 -6.92 -23.07 -42.21
CA LYS A 665 -6.27 -23.86 -41.16
C LYS A 665 -6.79 -23.41 -39.80
N LYS A 666 -7.62 -24.25 -39.17
CA LYS A 666 -8.04 -24.10 -37.77
C LYS A 666 -6.83 -24.13 -36.82
N TYR A 667 -6.91 -23.43 -35.69
CA TYR A 667 -5.92 -23.49 -34.61
C TYR A 667 -6.60 -23.81 -33.27
N LYS A 668 -5.86 -24.40 -32.32
CA LYS A 668 -6.37 -24.70 -30.96
C LYS A 668 -6.30 -23.50 -30.01
N PHE A 669 -5.34 -22.61 -30.22
CA PHE A 669 -5.05 -21.46 -29.38
C PHE A 669 -4.54 -20.28 -30.23
N VAL A 670 -5.01 -19.07 -29.97
CA VAL A 670 -4.66 -17.85 -30.72
C VAL A 670 -4.32 -16.71 -29.75
N HIS A 671 -3.32 -15.90 -30.09
CA HIS A 671 -2.81 -14.83 -29.21
C HIS A 671 -2.19 -13.67 -30.00
N HIS A 672 -1.90 -12.57 -29.30
CA HIS A 672 -1.29 -11.36 -29.84
C HIS A 672 0.17 -11.17 -29.42
N LEU A 673 0.89 -10.34 -30.19
CA LEU A 673 2.16 -9.76 -29.74
C LEU A 673 1.86 -8.69 -28.66
N PRO A 674 2.37 -8.81 -27.42
CA PRO A 674 2.19 -7.80 -26.40
C PRO A 674 3.18 -6.64 -26.57
N LEU A 675 2.67 -5.40 -26.50
CA LEU A 675 3.44 -4.17 -26.45
C LEU A 675 3.14 -3.43 -25.14
N ALA A 676 4.09 -2.68 -24.58
CA ALA A 676 3.81 -1.71 -23.52
C ALA A 676 4.08 -0.29 -24.01
N VAL A 677 3.34 0.69 -23.48
CA VAL A 677 3.51 2.11 -23.74
C VAL A 677 3.53 2.85 -22.41
N ASP A 678 4.65 3.49 -22.09
CA ASP A 678 4.79 4.25 -20.85
C ASP A 678 4.20 5.67 -21.03
N VAL A 679 3.05 5.90 -20.40
CA VAL A 679 2.28 7.15 -20.46
C VAL A 679 2.72 8.18 -19.41
N THR A 680 3.68 7.84 -18.56
CA THR A 680 4.17 8.73 -17.48
C THR A 680 4.57 10.10 -18.01
N GLY A 681 4.00 11.15 -17.40
CA GLY A 681 4.29 12.55 -17.71
C GLY A 681 3.55 13.15 -18.91
N GLY A 682 2.64 12.40 -19.56
CA GLY A 682 1.81 12.87 -20.68
C GLY A 682 1.10 14.21 -20.41
N THR A 683 0.78 14.94 -21.48
CA THR A 683 0.02 16.21 -21.42
C THR A 683 -1.48 16.03 -21.46
N ASP A 684 -1.94 14.88 -21.95
CA ASP A 684 -3.33 14.64 -22.28
C ASP A 684 -4.08 14.11 -21.05
N SER A 685 -4.09 14.92 -19.98
CA SER A 685 -4.89 14.70 -18.77
C SER A 685 -6.35 15.14 -18.96
N THR A 686 -6.88 14.92 -20.15
CA THR A 686 -8.30 15.01 -20.49
C THR A 686 -8.87 13.60 -20.48
N GLU A 687 -9.70 13.33 -19.47
CA GLU A 687 -10.44 12.08 -19.21
C GLU A 687 -9.61 10.94 -18.54
N GLY A 688 -9.96 10.66 -17.27
CA GLY A 688 -9.42 9.56 -16.45
C GLY A 688 -8.14 9.91 -15.66
N PRO A 689 -8.17 10.04 -14.31
CA PRO A 689 -9.10 9.38 -13.40
C PRO A 689 -10.20 10.27 -12.78
N GLU A 690 -9.98 11.57 -12.65
CA GLU A 690 -10.80 12.45 -11.79
C GLU A 690 -12.27 12.56 -12.24
N ALA A 691 -12.50 12.63 -13.55
CA ALA A 691 -13.84 12.66 -14.15
C ALA A 691 -14.69 11.41 -13.83
N LEU A 692 -14.07 10.29 -13.47
CA LEU A 692 -14.76 9.02 -13.17
C LEU A 692 -15.32 8.99 -11.74
N VAL A 693 -14.74 9.78 -10.83
CA VAL A 693 -15.29 10.00 -9.47
C VAL A 693 -16.41 11.04 -9.51
N GLY A 694 -16.25 12.12 -10.29
CA GLY A 694 -17.26 13.19 -10.38
C GLY A 694 -18.56 12.82 -11.13
N SER A 695 -18.53 11.82 -12.01
CA SER A 695 -19.67 11.50 -12.89
C SER A 695 -20.88 10.84 -12.22
N TYR A 696 -20.80 10.46 -10.94
CA TYR A 696 -21.96 9.94 -10.18
C TYR A 696 -22.74 11.03 -9.44
N THR A 697 -22.27 12.28 -9.50
CA THR A 697 -22.89 13.44 -8.84
C THR A 697 -23.08 14.57 -9.86
N ASN A 698 -24.21 14.57 -10.57
CA ASN A 698 -24.95 15.80 -10.90
C ASN A 698 -26.27 15.51 -11.63
N GLY A 699 -27.37 15.85 -10.98
CA GLY A 699 -28.54 16.38 -11.65
C GLY A 699 -28.54 17.90 -11.51
N ASN A 700 -28.49 18.63 -12.63
CA ASN A 700 -28.77 20.07 -12.76
C ASN A 700 -27.90 21.07 -11.93
N ALA A 701 -26.70 21.39 -12.44
CA ALA A 701 -26.10 22.73 -12.28
C ALA A 701 -25.16 23.05 -13.46
N ALA A 702 -24.99 24.33 -13.81
CA ALA A 702 -24.20 24.78 -14.96
C ALA A 702 -22.72 25.04 -14.62
N PRO A 703 -21.76 24.82 -15.56
CA PRO A 703 -20.33 24.96 -15.29
C PRO A 703 -19.87 26.43 -15.33
N ASN A 704 -19.23 26.90 -14.26
CA ASN A 704 -18.54 28.21 -14.23
C ASN A 704 -17.47 28.28 -13.13
N THR A 705 -16.22 27.93 -13.45
CA THR A 705 -14.98 28.63 -12.99
C THR A 705 -13.74 28.03 -13.63
N SER A 706 -12.65 28.80 -13.69
CA SER A 706 -11.45 28.47 -14.46
C SER A 706 -10.46 27.59 -13.69
N ALA A 707 -10.00 26.50 -14.29
CA ALA A 707 -8.95 25.67 -13.71
C ALA A 707 -7.60 26.42 -13.65
N ALA A 708 -6.99 26.48 -12.47
CA ALA A 708 -5.65 27.02 -12.27
C ALA A 708 -4.60 25.93 -12.50
N SER A 709 -3.64 26.18 -13.40
CA SER A 709 -2.60 25.20 -13.75
C SER A 709 -1.53 25.08 -12.67
N ILE A 710 -1.43 23.89 -12.06
CA ILE A 710 -0.37 23.53 -11.12
C ILE A 710 0.92 23.23 -11.92
N PRO A 711 2.10 23.77 -11.54
CA PRO A 711 3.35 23.50 -12.26
C PRO A 711 3.82 22.05 -12.07
N LYS A 712 4.18 21.37 -13.17
CA LYS A 712 4.84 20.05 -13.13
C LYS A 712 6.20 20.19 -12.41
N GLN A 713 6.37 19.48 -11.30
CA GLN A 713 7.66 19.34 -10.61
C GLN A 713 8.38 18.10 -11.13
N GLU A 714 9.66 18.20 -11.49
CA GLU A 714 10.38 17.11 -12.17
C GLU A 714 10.70 15.95 -11.20
N GLU A 715 10.10 14.79 -11.46
CA GLU A 715 10.44 13.53 -10.79
C GLU A 715 11.73 12.92 -11.36
N GLY A 716 12.56 12.34 -10.49
CA GLY A 716 13.86 11.81 -10.89
C GLY A 716 13.78 10.57 -11.81
N PRO A 717 14.73 10.37 -12.73
CA PRO A 717 14.66 9.30 -13.73
C PRO A 717 14.66 7.86 -13.15
N LEU A 718 14.98 7.68 -11.87
CA LEU A 718 14.92 6.38 -11.19
C LEU A 718 13.52 6.03 -10.63
N THR A 719 12.70 7.02 -10.29
CA THR A 719 11.35 6.78 -9.72
C THR A 719 10.32 6.45 -10.79
N THR A 720 10.51 6.93 -12.02
CA THR A 720 9.59 6.71 -13.17
C THR A 720 10.21 5.94 -14.34
N GLY A 721 11.53 5.78 -14.38
CA GLY A 721 12.23 5.15 -15.51
C GLY A 721 11.96 3.64 -15.70
N GLY A 722 11.33 2.96 -14.73
CA GLY A 722 10.93 1.56 -14.89
C GLY A 722 9.86 1.36 -15.96
N GLY A 723 8.98 2.35 -16.16
CA GLY A 723 8.03 2.38 -17.28
C GLY A 723 8.75 2.35 -18.63
N ARG A 724 9.79 3.19 -18.80
CA ARG A 724 10.63 3.23 -20.02
C ARG A 724 11.35 1.89 -20.26
N LEU A 725 11.81 1.22 -19.20
CA LEU A 725 12.47 -0.09 -19.30
C LEU A 725 11.50 -1.22 -19.67
N GLU A 726 10.24 -1.20 -19.21
CA GLU A 726 9.19 -2.16 -19.60
C GLU A 726 8.68 -1.89 -21.03
N GLU A 727 8.45 -0.62 -21.42
CA GLU A 727 8.16 -0.20 -22.80
C GLU A 727 9.22 -0.77 -23.75
N LEU A 728 10.49 -0.45 -23.51
CA LEU A 728 11.56 -0.93 -24.39
C LEU A 728 11.72 -2.44 -24.34
N PHE A 729 11.67 -3.09 -23.18
CA PHE A 729 11.82 -4.56 -23.11
C PHE A 729 10.77 -5.26 -23.97
N LEU A 730 9.50 -4.85 -23.88
CA LEU A 730 8.41 -5.43 -24.66
C LEU A 730 8.53 -5.10 -26.16
N SER A 731 9.00 -3.90 -26.51
CA SER A 731 9.18 -3.47 -27.91
C SER A 731 10.50 -3.93 -28.58
N SER A 732 11.34 -4.73 -27.91
CA SER A 732 12.67 -5.11 -28.41
C SER A 732 13.04 -6.58 -28.20
N SER A 733 13.84 -6.93 -27.18
CA SER A 733 14.28 -8.31 -26.90
C SER A 733 13.10 -9.27 -26.78
N HIS A 734 12.01 -8.87 -26.11
CA HIS A 734 10.78 -9.65 -26.10
C HIS A 734 10.17 -9.79 -27.49
N ALA A 735 9.87 -8.68 -28.19
CA ALA A 735 9.19 -8.72 -29.48
C ALA A 735 9.95 -9.52 -30.54
N LYS A 736 11.28 -9.41 -30.61
CA LYS A 736 12.14 -10.22 -31.50
C LYS A 736 11.95 -11.71 -31.22
N MET A 737 12.19 -12.15 -29.99
CA MET A 737 12.16 -13.57 -29.62
C MET A 737 10.75 -14.15 -29.70
N TYR A 738 9.73 -13.40 -29.25
CA TYR A 738 8.33 -13.80 -29.33
C TYR A 738 7.88 -14.00 -30.78
N THR A 739 8.19 -13.05 -31.67
CA THR A 739 7.85 -13.13 -33.10
C THR A 739 8.62 -14.26 -33.79
N ALA A 740 9.91 -14.41 -33.51
CA ALA A 740 10.74 -15.47 -34.09
C ALA A 740 10.24 -16.87 -33.71
N ILE A 741 10.03 -17.14 -32.41
CA ILE A 741 9.60 -18.48 -31.94
C ILE A 741 8.18 -18.80 -32.44
N ASN A 742 7.26 -17.82 -32.47
CA ASN A 742 5.92 -18.00 -33.05
C ASN A 742 5.92 -18.14 -34.59
N THR A 743 6.98 -17.70 -35.28
CA THR A 743 7.13 -17.89 -36.73
C THR A 743 7.65 -19.28 -37.06
N VAL A 744 8.67 -19.77 -36.34
CA VAL A 744 9.30 -21.08 -36.60
C VAL A 744 8.54 -22.24 -35.93
N LEU A 745 7.67 -21.97 -34.96
CA LEU A 745 6.78 -22.95 -34.32
C LEU A 745 7.53 -24.13 -33.68
N ILE A 746 8.68 -23.86 -33.06
CA ILE A 746 9.47 -24.87 -32.34
C ILE A 746 9.00 -25.10 -30.89
N ALA A 747 8.39 -24.09 -30.25
CA ALA A 747 7.94 -24.13 -28.87
C ALA A 747 6.77 -23.15 -28.62
N PRO A 748 5.89 -23.41 -27.63
CA PRO A 748 4.77 -22.53 -27.31
C PRO A 748 5.21 -21.25 -26.59
N CYS A 749 5.66 -20.25 -27.35
CA CYS A 749 5.95 -18.91 -26.83
C CYS A 749 4.65 -18.08 -26.73
N ILE A 750 4.08 -18.04 -25.52
CA ILE A 750 2.74 -17.50 -25.22
C ILE A 750 2.83 -16.62 -23.97
N VAL A 751 2.15 -15.47 -23.97
CA VAL A 751 2.09 -14.51 -22.84
C VAL A 751 0.64 -14.14 -22.50
N GLY A 752 0.35 -13.96 -21.22
CA GLY A 752 -1.00 -13.92 -20.65
C GLY A 752 -1.95 -12.75 -20.97
N LYS A 753 -1.59 -11.86 -21.90
CA LYS A 753 -2.28 -10.57 -22.09
C LYS A 753 -3.58 -10.64 -22.90
N SER A 754 -3.64 -11.48 -23.94
CA SER A 754 -4.78 -11.58 -24.85
C SER A 754 -4.74 -12.94 -25.57
N ASN A 755 -5.55 -13.89 -25.10
CA ASN A 755 -5.50 -15.30 -25.46
C ASN A 755 -6.90 -15.83 -25.77
N MET A 756 -7.10 -16.44 -26.93
CA MET A 756 -8.39 -17.00 -27.39
C MET A 756 -8.26 -18.51 -27.69
N PHE A 757 -9.20 -19.30 -27.20
CA PHE A 757 -9.23 -20.76 -27.37
C PHE A 757 -10.67 -21.30 -27.24
N ARG A 758 -10.86 -22.60 -27.52
CA ARG A 758 -12.14 -23.29 -27.33
C ARG A 758 -12.24 -23.91 -25.93
N ARG A 759 -13.36 -23.71 -25.25
CA ARG A 759 -13.66 -24.32 -23.94
C ARG A 759 -13.71 -25.84 -24.05
N SER A 760 -14.44 -26.36 -25.04
CA SER A 760 -14.49 -27.79 -25.40
C SER A 760 -13.11 -28.46 -25.50
N HIS A 761 -12.14 -27.76 -26.10
CA HIS A 761 -10.75 -28.23 -26.26
C HIS A 761 -10.01 -28.29 -24.94
N LEU A 762 -10.18 -27.29 -24.07
CA LEU A 762 -9.52 -27.26 -22.76
C LEU A 762 -10.18 -28.25 -21.79
N ASP A 763 -11.51 -28.29 -21.73
CA ASP A 763 -12.29 -29.15 -20.84
C ASP A 763 -12.01 -30.64 -21.11
N TYR A 764 -11.96 -31.05 -22.38
CA TYR A 764 -11.57 -32.43 -22.75
C TYR A 764 -10.16 -32.80 -22.26
N LEU A 765 -9.23 -31.86 -22.30
CA LEU A 765 -7.83 -32.07 -21.89
C LEU A 765 -7.58 -31.96 -20.38
N THR A 766 -8.55 -31.43 -19.62
CA THR A 766 -8.45 -31.15 -18.17
C THR A 766 -9.53 -31.85 -17.35
N THR A 767 -10.36 -32.69 -17.98
CA THR A 767 -11.33 -33.56 -17.30
C THR A 767 -10.61 -34.38 -16.22
N PRO A 768 -11.02 -34.30 -14.94
CA PRO A 768 -10.29 -34.91 -13.84
C PRO A 768 -10.28 -36.44 -13.94
N SER A 769 -9.17 -37.06 -13.59
CA SER A 769 -9.09 -38.52 -13.44
C SER A 769 -10.01 -38.97 -12.29
N PRO A 770 -10.68 -40.13 -12.38
CA PRO A 770 -11.38 -40.74 -11.24
C PRO A 770 -10.49 -40.98 -10.02
N THR A 771 -9.16 -40.93 -10.20
CA THR A 771 -8.14 -41.08 -9.15
C THR A 771 -7.52 -39.76 -8.67
N ASP A 772 -7.93 -38.60 -9.19
CA ASP A 772 -7.41 -37.31 -8.68
C ASP A 772 -8.11 -36.95 -7.35
N PRO A 773 -7.36 -36.76 -6.24
CA PRO A 773 -7.94 -36.36 -4.95
C PRO A 773 -8.49 -34.93 -4.94
N ARG A 774 -8.45 -34.19 -6.06
CA ARG A 774 -9.05 -32.87 -6.23
C ARG A 774 -10.01 -32.87 -7.42
N GLN A 775 -11.27 -33.18 -7.14
CA GLN A 775 -12.37 -33.07 -8.12
C GLN A 775 -12.64 -31.59 -8.44
N ARG A 776 -11.82 -31.01 -9.32
CA ARG A 776 -12.02 -29.68 -9.91
C ARG A 776 -12.87 -29.78 -11.17
N ASN A 777 -13.57 -28.70 -11.48
CA ASN A 777 -14.21 -28.53 -12.77
C ASN A 777 -13.16 -28.61 -13.89
N PRO A 778 -13.52 -29.15 -15.07
CA PRO A 778 -12.72 -28.99 -16.28
C PRO A 778 -12.49 -27.51 -16.62
N GLY A 779 -11.49 -27.27 -17.47
CA GLY A 779 -11.14 -25.95 -17.98
C GLY A 779 -10.07 -25.25 -17.16
N ILE A 780 -10.25 -23.95 -16.92
CA ILE A 780 -9.22 -23.12 -16.30
C ILE A 780 -8.95 -23.46 -14.81
N ASP A 781 -9.96 -24.01 -14.11
CA ASP A 781 -9.87 -24.38 -12.69
C ASP A 781 -8.75 -25.40 -12.41
N TYR A 782 -8.44 -26.27 -13.39
CA TYR A 782 -7.33 -27.22 -13.33
C TYR A 782 -5.99 -26.53 -12.99
N PHE A 783 -5.73 -25.37 -13.58
CA PHE A 783 -4.49 -24.58 -13.45
C PHE A 783 -4.45 -23.68 -12.21
N SER A 784 -5.45 -23.74 -11.33
CA SER A 784 -5.53 -22.91 -10.12
C SER A 784 -4.38 -23.11 -9.12
N ASP A 785 -3.56 -24.17 -9.26
CA ASP A 785 -2.33 -24.39 -8.49
C ASP A 785 -1.08 -23.70 -9.09
N ASN A 786 -1.16 -23.00 -10.23
CA ASN A 786 0.01 -22.54 -11.00
C ASN A 786 0.03 -21.01 -11.15
N ILE A 787 1.21 -20.37 -11.25
CA ILE A 787 1.37 -18.90 -11.46
C ILE A 787 1.50 -18.49 -12.95
N CYS A 788 1.64 -19.47 -13.85
CA CYS A 788 1.75 -19.27 -15.30
C CYS A 788 0.62 -19.99 -16.03
N GLU A 789 -0.62 -19.78 -15.60
CA GLU A 789 -1.81 -20.43 -16.16
C GLU A 789 -1.92 -20.26 -17.69
N ASP A 790 -1.73 -19.04 -18.22
CA ASP A 790 -1.84 -18.76 -19.65
C ASP A 790 -0.85 -19.59 -20.49
N HIS A 791 0.39 -19.71 -20.00
CA HIS A 791 1.43 -20.50 -20.65
C HIS A 791 1.14 -22.01 -20.56
N LEU A 792 0.62 -22.48 -19.43
CA LEU A 792 0.30 -23.90 -19.22
C LEU A 792 -0.96 -24.34 -19.98
N ILE A 793 -1.96 -23.48 -20.13
CA ILE A 793 -3.12 -23.67 -21.01
C ILE A 793 -2.63 -23.84 -22.46
N GLY A 794 -1.80 -22.89 -22.92
CA GLY A 794 -1.21 -22.93 -24.25
C GLY A 794 -0.30 -24.13 -24.50
N ASP A 795 0.51 -24.53 -23.51
CA ASP A 795 1.40 -25.69 -23.58
C ASP A 795 0.63 -27.03 -23.57
N LEU A 796 -0.46 -27.13 -22.80
CA LEU A 796 -1.33 -28.30 -22.80
C LEU A 796 -1.99 -28.48 -24.18
N LEU A 797 -2.56 -27.41 -24.74
CA LEU A 797 -3.16 -27.40 -26.09
C LEU A 797 -2.10 -27.64 -27.19
N TRP A 798 -0.85 -27.23 -26.98
CA TRP A 798 0.28 -27.50 -27.87
C TRP A 798 0.74 -28.97 -27.87
N LYS A 799 0.79 -29.59 -26.68
CA LYS A 799 1.35 -30.94 -26.48
C LYS A 799 0.33 -32.07 -26.63
N LYS A 800 -0.96 -31.84 -26.35
CA LYS A 800 -2.00 -32.87 -26.39
C LYS A 800 -2.85 -32.78 -27.66
N GLN A 801 -3.45 -33.90 -28.03
CA GLN A 801 -4.48 -33.96 -29.08
C GLN A 801 -5.84 -33.68 -28.47
N VAL A 802 -6.59 -32.74 -29.07
CA VAL A 802 -8.00 -32.48 -28.68
C VAL A 802 -8.90 -33.57 -29.23
N ARG A 803 -10.18 -33.52 -28.84
CA ARG A 803 -11.17 -34.53 -29.17
C ARG A 803 -11.25 -34.81 -30.68
N GLU A 804 -11.30 -33.77 -31.50
CA GLU A 804 -11.46 -33.85 -32.95
C GLU A 804 -10.20 -34.36 -33.65
N GLU A 805 -9.00 -34.05 -33.12
CA GLU A 805 -7.73 -34.61 -33.62
C GLU A 805 -7.60 -36.12 -33.34
N LYS A 806 -8.32 -36.63 -32.33
CA LYS A 806 -8.21 -38.02 -31.85
C LYS A 806 -9.37 -38.92 -32.30
N GLU A 807 -10.60 -38.40 -32.31
CA GLU A 807 -11.83 -39.14 -32.60
C GLU A 807 -12.34 -38.90 -34.02
N GLN A 808 -12.03 -37.74 -34.62
CA GLN A 808 -12.55 -37.33 -35.95
C GLN A 808 -11.45 -37.22 -37.02
N GLY A 809 -10.17 -37.26 -36.62
CA GLY A 809 -9.02 -37.16 -37.53
C GLY A 809 -8.75 -35.75 -38.08
N GLU A 810 -9.38 -34.71 -37.52
CA GLU A 810 -9.13 -33.33 -37.95
C GLU A 810 -7.68 -32.90 -37.67
N ARG A 811 -7.15 -31.96 -38.47
CA ARG A 811 -5.79 -31.43 -38.31
C ARG A 811 -5.81 -29.97 -37.89
N PHE A 812 -5.48 -29.69 -36.62
CA PHE A 812 -5.37 -28.32 -36.12
C PHE A 812 -3.91 -27.82 -36.11
N GLY A 813 -3.74 -26.51 -36.27
CA GLY A 813 -2.53 -25.82 -35.85
C GLY A 813 -2.47 -25.72 -34.32
N LYS A 814 -1.28 -25.95 -33.75
CA LYS A 814 -1.08 -25.97 -32.28
C LYS A 814 -1.40 -24.62 -31.62
N HIS A 815 -0.73 -23.56 -32.04
CA HIS A 815 -1.12 -22.17 -31.76
C HIS A 815 -0.91 -21.29 -32.99
N GLY A 816 -1.54 -20.12 -33.02
CA GLY A 816 -1.32 -19.12 -34.07
C GLY A 816 -1.29 -17.71 -33.49
N MET A 817 -0.17 -17.02 -33.64
CA MET A 817 -0.15 -15.57 -33.42
C MET A 817 -0.96 -14.88 -34.53
N VAL A 818 -1.73 -13.86 -34.18
CA VAL A 818 -2.30 -12.92 -35.16
C VAL A 818 -1.22 -11.88 -35.48
N PHE A 819 -0.79 -11.82 -36.74
CA PHE A 819 0.27 -10.92 -37.17
C PHE A 819 -0.32 -9.58 -37.59
N GLY A 820 0.21 -8.49 -37.02
CA GLY A 820 -0.30 -7.13 -37.21
C GLY A 820 -0.96 -6.59 -35.94
N ASP A 821 -1.91 -7.35 -35.39
CA ASP A 821 -2.63 -6.98 -34.17
C ASP A 821 -1.75 -7.03 -32.91
N LEU A 822 -1.92 -6.02 -32.05
CA LEU A 822 -1.11 -5.80 -30.85
C LEU A 822 -1.99 -5.76 -29.59
N ALA A 823 -1.54 -6.41 -28.53
CA ALA A 823 -2.10 -6.24 -27.19
C ALA A 823 -1.33 -5.11 -26.48
N ILE A 824 -1.88 -3.90 -26.48
CA ILE A 824 -1.19 -2.68 -26.03
C ILE A 824 -1.47 -2.44 -24.54
N GLN A 825 -0.44 -2.52 -23.70
CA GLN A 825 -0.50 -2.24 -22.27
C GLN A 825 -0.01 -0.81 -21.95
N PRO A 826 -0.88 0.15 -21.57
CA PRO A 826 -0.42 1.39 -20.95
C PRO A 826 0.23 1.10 -19.58
N VAL A 827 1.32 1.80 -19.29
CA VAL A 827 2.09 1.71 -18.03
C VAL A 827 2.35 3.14 -17.53
N ALA A 828 2.23 3.39 -16.22
CA ALA A 828 2.49 4.70 -15.63
C ALA A 828 3.22 4.56 -14.29
N ASN A 829 4.01 5.57 -13.93
CA ASN A 829 4.60 5.80 -12.60
C ASN A 829 5.37 4.59 -12.03
N MET A 830 5.96 3.76 -12.92
CA MET A 830 6.60 2.50 -12.56
C MET A 830 8.09 2.72 -12.28
N SER A 831 8.55 2.38 -11.08
CA SER A 831 9.96 2.58 -10.70
C SER A 831 10.90 1.55 -11.30
N VAL A 832 12.19 1.88 -11.38
CA VAL A 832 13.22 0.92 -11.82
C VAL A 832 13.26 -0.30 -10.88
N ARG A 833 12.96 -0.13 -9.58
CA ARG A 833 12.86 -1.24 -8.61
C ARG A 833 11.71 -2.19 -8.95
N ASP A 834 10.56 -1.67 -9.38
CA ASP A 834 9.40 -2.48 -9.78
C ASP A 834 9.66 -3.23 -11.09
N TYR A 835 10.37 -2.61 -12.03
CA TYR A 835 10.85 -3.29 -13.25
C TYR A 835 11.76 -4.47 -12.92
N LEU A 836 12.76 -4.25 -12.05
CA LEU A 836 13.65 -5.32 -11.58
C LEU A 836 12.86 -6.44 -10.90
N ALA A 837 12.00 -6.10 -9.93
CA ALA A 837 11.17 -7.08 -9.21
C ALA A 837 10.26 -7.89 -10.15
N ARG A 838 9.65 -7.23 -11.16
CA ARG A 838 8.79 -7.84 -12.17
C ARG A 838 9.56 -8.80 -13.08
N ARG A 839 10.73 -8.39 -13.62
CA ARG A 839 11.58 -9.25 -14.45
C ARG A 839 12.12 -10.45 -13.66
N VAL A 840 12.61 -10.22 -12.43
CA VAL A 840 13.10 -11.27 -11.52
C VAL A 840 12.00 -12.29 -11.21
N ARG A 841 10.78 -11.84 -10.90
CA ARG A 841 9.62 -12.72 -10.69
C ARG A 841 9.39 -13.64 -11.89
N TRP A 842 9.25 -13.06 -13.09
CA TRP A 842 8.93 -13.88 -14.28
C TRP A 842 10.08 -14.81 -14.68
N LEU A 843 11.34 -14.45 -14.45
CA LEU A 843 12.49 -15.37 -14.61
C LEU A 843 12.48 -16.51 -13.58
N ARG A 844 12.15 -16.23 -12.31
CA ARG A 844 12.02 -17.26 -11.25
C ARG A 844 10.94 -18.30 -11.54
N VAL A 845 9.91 -17.96 -12.31
CA VAL A 845 8.91 -18.95 -12.79
C VAL A 845 9.37 -19.62 -14.10
N ARG A 846 9.88 -18.86 -15.08
CA ARG A 846 10.33 -19.40 -16.37
C ARG A 846 11.46 -20.43 -16.24
N LYS A 847 12.35 -20.32 -15.25
CA LYS A 847 13.37 -21.37 -14.99
C LYS A 847 12.77 -22.74 -14.60
N PHE A 848 11.49 -22.80 -14.23
CA PHE A 848 10.78 -24.06 -13.96
C PHE A 848 9.86 -24.50 -15.11
N THR A 849 9.23 -23.57 -15.85
CA THR A 849 8.36 -23.94 -16.98
C THR A 849 9.11 -24.15 -18.30
N VAL A 850 10.17 -23.38 -18.54
CA VAL A 850 10.98 -23.36 -19.77
C VAL A 850 12.48 -23.25 -19.43
N LEU A 851 12.98 -24.18 -18.61
CA LEU A 851 14.35 -24.19 -18.08
C LEU A 851 15.42 -23.97 -19.17
N LEU A 852 15.40 -24.74 -20.27
CA LEU A 852 16.43 -24.65 -21.31
C LEU A 852 16.47 -23.27 -21.99
N ALA A 853 15.31 -22.69 -22.32
CA ALA A 853 15.22 -21.35 -22.89
C ALA A 853 15.67 -20.28 -21.87
N THR A 854 15.35 -20.48 -20.59
CA THR A 854 15.77 -19.56 -19.52
C THR A 854 17.28 -19.64 -19.25
N LEU A 855 17.89 -20.82 -19.40
CA LEU A 855 19.33 -21.02 -19.23
C LEU A 855 20.15 -20.29 -20.30
N VAL A 856 19.64 -20.22 -21.54
CA VAL A 856 20.32 -19.54 -22.65
C VAL A 856 19.98 -18.05 -22.79
N GLU A 857 18.93 -17.54 -22.11
CA GLU A 857 18.49 -16.12 -22.19
C GLU A 857 19.65 -15.11 -22.13
N PRO A 858 20.64 -15.21 -21.21
CA PRO A 858 21.76 -14.26 -21.16
C PRO A 858 22.64 -14.25 -22.41
N GLY A 859 22.81 -15.41 -23.07
CA GLY A 859 23.58 -15.54 -24.30
C GLY A 859 22.86 -15.00 -25.54
N THR A 860 21.61 -14.54 -25.39
CA THR A 860 20.78 -14.01 -26.49
C THR A 860 20.50 -12.51 -26.41
N GLU A 861 20.93 -11.83 -25.33
CA GLU A 861 20.93 -10.36 -25.21
C GLU A 861 22.24 -9.79 -25.78
N SER A 862 22.27 -8.52 -26.22
CA SER A 862 23.29 -8.07 -27.17
C SER A 862 24.71 -8.05 -26.59
N LEU A 863 24.88 -7.62 -25.34
CA LEU A 863 26.22 -7.52 -24.73
C LEU A 863 26.98 -8.85 -24.71
N LEU A 864 26.34 -9.93 -24.24
CA LEU A 864 26.99 -11.23 -24.12
C LEU A 864 27.08 -11.95 -25.48
N CYS A 865 26.04 -11.81 -26.32
CA CYS A 865 26.01 -12.38 -27.66
C CYS A 865 27.09 -11.76 -28.57
N SER A 866 27.25 -10.43 -28.57
CA SER A 866 28.32 -9.74 -29.30
C SER A 866 29.70 -10.08 -28.75
N GLY A 867 29.83 -10.33 -27.44
CA GLY A 867 31.07 -10.82 -26.82
C GLY A 867 31.49 -12.19 -27.35
N TYR A 868 30.58 -13.16 -27.35
CA TYR A 868 30.83 -14.50 -27.92
C TYR A 868 31.08 -14.46 -29.43
N GLY A 869 30.37 -13.61 -30.18
CA GLY A 869 30.59 -13.39 -31.61
C GLY A 869 31.98 -12.83 -31.91
N ALA A 870 32.39 -11.76 -31.22
CA ALA A 870 33.72 -11.17 -31.36
C ALA A 870 34.83 -12.16 -30.98
N TRP A 871 34.64 -12.94 -29.92
CA TRP A 871 35.57 -14.01 -29.54
C TRP A 871 35.70 -15.07 -30.64
N GLY A 872 34.59 -15.65 -31.10
CA GLY A 872 34.60 -16.68 -32.15
C GLY A 872 35.21 -16.23 -33.48
N VAL A 873 35.05 -14.95 -33.84
CA VAL A 873 35.71 -14.35 -35.01
C VAL A 873 37.22 -14.20 -34.79
N THR A 874 37.64 -13.68 -33.64
CA THR A 874 39.05 -13.36 -33.36
C THR A 874 39.91 -14.54 -32.92
N THR A 875 39.32 -15.61 -32.38
CA THR A 875 40.04 -16.86 -32.11
C THR A 875 39.85 -17.87 -33.23
N SER A 876 38.64 -18.42 -33.38
CA SER A 876 38.41 -19.67 -34.13
C SER A 876 38.39 -19.45 -35.64
N LEU A 877 37.70 -18.40 -36.10
CA LEU A 877 37.69 -18.06 -37.53
C LEU A 877 39.04 -17.49 -37.98
N ALA A 878 39.72 -16.71 -37.14
CA ALA A 878 41.05 -16.20 -37.42
C ALA A 878 42.08 -17.34 -37.55
N GLN A 879 42.12 -18.29 -36.61
CA GLN A 879 43.00 -19.47 -36.70
C GLN A 879 42.73 -20.30 -37.96
N PHE A 880 41.46 -20.59 -38.28
CA PHE A 880 41.10 -21.32 -39.50
C PHE A 880 41.55 -20.59 -40.78
N LEU A 881 41.42 -19.26 -40.85
CA LEU A 881 41.87 -18.48 -42.00
C LEU A 881 43.40 -18.35 -42.06
N GLN A 882 44.09 -18.37 -40.92
CA GLN A 882 45.55 -18.44 -40.84
C GLN A 882 46.07 -19.79 -41.38
N GLU A 883 45.43 -20.91 -41.00
CA GLU A 883 45.71 -22.25 -41.57
C GLU A 883 45.44 -22.31 -43.09
N LYS A 884 44.49 -21.53 -43.60
CA LYS A 884 44.22 -21.37 -45.04
C LYS A 884 45.14 -20.37 -45.74
N GLY A 885 46.13 -19.80 -45.05
CA GLY A 885 47.16 -18.93 -45.63
C GLY A 885 46.73 -17.47 -45.88
N PHE A 886 45.60 -17.02 -45.32
CA PHE A 886 45.16 -15.63 -45.49
C PHE A 886 45.96 -14.69 -44.58
N SER A 887 46.80 -13.84 -45.16
CA SER A 887 47.71 -12.94 -44.44
C SER A 887 47.01 -11.97 -43.47
N PHE A 888 45.77 -11.56 -43.76
CA PHE A 888 44.99 -10.68 -42.89
C PHE A 888 44.52 -11.36 -41.59
N ALA A 889 44.53 -12.69 -41.51
CA ALA A 889 44.10 -13.43 -40.31
C ALA A 889 44.92 -13.05 -39.06
N ASN A 890 46.22 -12.77 -39.24
CA ASN A 890 47.12 -12.31 -38.18
C ASN A 890 46.71 -10.95 -37.56
N TYR A 891 45.92 -10.13 -38.26
CA TYR A 891 45.36 -8.90 -37.70
C TYR A 891 44.06 -9.17 -36.92
N MET A 892 43.32 -10.22 -37.28
CA MET A 892 42.04 -10.56 -36.63
C MET A 892 42.20 -11.17 -35.23
N THR A 893 43.36 -11.71 -34.88
CA THR A 893 43.65 -12.23 -33.53
C THR A 893 43.93 -11.14 -32.48
N THR A 894 43.83 -9.86 -32.86
CA THR A 894 44.17 -8.73 -31.99
C THR A 894 42.98 -8.26 -31.13
N TRP A 895 43.27 -7.69 -29.95
CA TRP A 895 42.25 -7.02 -29.12
C TRP A 895 41.57 -5.85 -29.83
N THR A 896 42.28 -5.15 -30.72
CA THR A 896 41.69 -4.10 -31.56
C THR A 896 40.66 -4.65 -32.55
N ALA A 897 40.92 -5.81 -33.17
CA ALA A 897 39.92 -6.52 -33.96
C ALA A 897 38.74 -7.01 -33.09
N PHE A 898 38.99 -7.55 -31.89
CA PHE A 898 37.94 -7.99 -30.97
C PHE A 898 36.97 -6.86 -30.65
N PHE A 899 37.48 -5.70 -30.19
CA PHE A 899 36.62 -4.56 -29.87
C PHE A 899 35.95 -3.97 -31.12
N ALA A 900 36.60 -3.98 -32.29
CA ALA A 900 35.97 -3.55 -33.54
C ALA A 900 34.78 -4.44 -33.93
N PHE A 901 34.93 -5.77 -33.90
CA PHE A 901 33.81 -6.70 -34.16
C PHE A 901 32.73 -6.63 -33.09
N PHE A 902 33.10 -6.44 -31.83
CA PHE A 902 32.16 -6.24 -30.72
C PHE A 902 31.29 -4.99 -30.92
N PHE A 903 31.90 -3.82 -31.13
CA PHE A 903 31.16 -2.57 -31.33
C PHE A 903 30.39 -2.53 -32.65
N LEU A 904 30.90 -3.15 -33.73
CA LEU A 904 30.16 -3.33 -34.97
C LEU A 904 28.91 -4.20 -34.77
N SER A 905 29.03 -5.28 -33.99
CA SER A 905 27.90 -6.13 -33.63
C SER A 905 26.87 -5.36 -32.79
N LEU A 906 27.30 -4.62 -31.75
CA LEU A 906 26.40 -3.78 -30.97
C LEU A 906 25.72 -2.68 -31.80
N ALA A 907 26.41 -2.06 -32.75
CA ALA A 907 25.81 -1.09 -33.68
C ALA A 907 24.68 -1.70 -34.50
N MET A 908 24.83 -2.97 -34.94
CA MET A 908 23.75 -3.70 -35.61
C MET A 908 22.58 -4.01 -34.66
N TRP A 909 22.83 -4.42 -33.40
CA TRP A 909 21.77 -4.61 -32.40
C TRP A 909 20.99 -3.32 -32.13
N ILE A 910 21.69 -2.19 -31.98
CA ILE A 910 21.11 -0.85 -31.81
C ILE A 910 20.25 -0.49 -33.02
N PHE A 911 20.75 -0.66 -34.24
CA PHE A 911 20.00 -0.38 -35.47
C PHE A 911 18.75 -1.25 -35.62
N THR A 912 18.84 -2.55 -35.31
CA THR A 912 17.71 -3.48 -35.35
C THR A 912 16.66 -3.16 -34.28
N ASP A 913 17.05 -2.93 -33.03
CA ASP A 913 16.10 -2.60 -31.96
C ASP A 913 15.45 -1.24 -32.17
N TRP A 914 16.18 -0.24 -32.66
CA TRP A 914 15.62 1.07 -33.00
C TRP A 914 14.61 0.95 -34.15
N THR A 915 14.97 0.21 -35.21
CA THR A 915 14.04 -0.02 -36.33
C THR A 915 12.77 -0.75 -35.88
N LEU A 916 12.90 -1.78 -35.03
CA LEU A 916 11.75 -2.51 -34.48
C LEU A 916 10.88 -1.62 -33.57
N TYR A 917 11.51 -0.83 -32.69
CA TYR A 917 10.83 0.15 -31.84
C TYR A 917 9.96 1.10 -32.69
N ILE A 918 10.54 1.70 -33.74
CA ILE A 918 9.81 2.60 -34.64
C ILE A 918 8.63 1.87 -35.29
N LYS A 919 8.81 0.64 -35.77
CA LYS A 919 7.72 -0.11 -36.44
C LYS A 919 6.57 -0.40 -35.47
N LEU A 920 6.85 -0.90 -34.26
CA LEU A 920 5.82 -1.23 -33.27
C LEU A 920 5.08 0.02 -32.75
N HIS A 921 5.80 1.10 -32.43
CA HIS A 921 5.19 2.34 -31.94
C HIS A 921 4.67 3.27 -33.05
N SER A 922 4.71 2.85 -34.32
CA SER A 922 4.14 3.63 -35.44
C SER A 922 2.61 3.57 -35.54
N ALA A 923 1.95 2.68 -34.77
CA ALA A 923 0.52 2.40 -34.83
C ALA A 923 -0.03 2.00 -36.22
N LYS A 924 0.84 1.67 -37.21
CA LYS A 924 0.43 1.39 -38.59
C LYS A 924 -0.42 0.13 -38.80
N SER A 925 -0.51 -0.74 -37.80
CA SER A 925 -1.39 -1.91 -37.79
C SER A 925 -2.59 -1.76 -36.84
N VAL A 926 -2.79 -0.56 -36.28
CA VAL A 926 -3.96 -0.23 -35.47
C VAL A 926 -4.97 0.50 -36.37
N GLU A 927 -6.20 0.01 -36.41
CA GLU A 927 -7.32 0.71 -37.03
C GLU A 927 -7.65 1.94 -36.17
N LEU A 928 -7.35 3.13 -36.70
CA LEU A 928 -7.52 4.39 -35.97
C LEU A 928 -8.95 4.91 -36.11
N ASP A 929 -9.64 5.01 -34.98
CA ASP A 929 -11.00 5.53 -34.89
C ASP A 929 -11.10 6.69 -33.87
N LYS A 930 -12.32 7.16 -33.61
CA LYS A 930 -12.61 8.18 -32.59
C LYS A 930 -12.31 7.71 -31.16
N HIS A 931 -12.47 6.42 -30.85
CA HIS A 931 -12.33 5.85 -29.51
C HIS A 931 -10.90 5.37 -29.19
N THR A 932 -10.01 5.30 -30.17
CA THR A 932 -8.60 4.93 -30.00
C THR A 932 -7.90 5.94 -29.06
N PRO A 933 -7.31 5.53 -27.93
CA PRO A 933 -6.72 6.45 -26.94
C PRO A 933 -5.34 6.97 -27.37
N SER A 934 -4.89 8.09 -26.77
CA SER A 934 -3.64 8.78 -27.14
C SER A 934 -2.37 7.94 -26.99
N PHE A 935 -2.38 6.90 -26.14
CA PHE A 935 -1.27 5.95 -26.01
C PHE A 935 -1.21 4.92 -27.15
N ALA A 936 -2.32 4.63 -27.82
CA ALA A 936 -2.42 3.73 -28.97
C ALA A 936 -2.28 4.46 -30.32
N ARG A 937 -2.58 5.77 -30.37
CA ARG A 937 -2.42 6.61 -31.58
C ARG A 937 -0.95 6.75 -32.03
N PRO A 938 -0.69 7.02 -33.33
CA PRO A 938 0.64 7.40 -33.81
C PRO A 938 1.11 8.74 -33.18
N PRO A 939 2.43 8.98 -33.07
CA PRO A 939 2.95 10.25 -32.59
C PRO A 939 2.57 11.42 -33.52
N SER A 940 1.96 12.47 -32.97
CA SER A 940 1.27 13.52 -33.74
C SER A 940 2.18 14.51 -34.50
N HIS A 941 3.42 14.72 -34.05
CA HIS A 941 4.35 15.70 -34.64
C HIS A 941 5.79 15.20 -34.83
N VAL A 942 6.09 13.94 -34.50
CA VAL A 942 7.45 13.37 -34.53
C VAL A 942 7.39 11.98 -35.14
N TRP A 943 8.40 11.56 -35.90
CA TRP A 943 8.46 10.23 -36.54
C TRP A 943 8.49 9.06 -35.55
N THR A 944 8.68 9.32 -34.25
CA THR A 944 8.94 8.34 -33.19
C THR A 944 8.32 8.80 -31.86
N ARG A 945 7.86 7.87 -31.01
CA ARG A 945 7.21 8.19 -29.71
C ARG A 945 8.20 8.62 -28.61
N ARG A 946 9.51 8.38 -28.80
CA ARG A 946 10.63 8.86 -27.96
C ARG A 946 11.74 9.34 -28.87
N SER A 947 12.54 10.31 -28.44
CA SER A 947 13.76 10.68 -29.17
C SER A 947 14.78 9.53 -29.12
N PHE A 948 15.69 9.48 -30.10
CA PHE A 948 16.76 8.46 -30.14
C PHE A 948 17.59 8.44 -28.85
N LEU A 949 17.88 9.61 -28.25
CA LEU A 949 18.67 9.68 -27.01
C LEU A 949 17.91 9.11 -25.80
N GLN A 950 16.61 9.39 -25.68
CA GLN A 950 15.75 8.82 -24.62
C GLN A 950 15.60 7.31 -24.78
N TRP A 951 15.39 6.84 -26.01
CA TRP A 951 15.35 5.41 -26.33
C TRP A 951 16.70 4.75 -26.04
N PHE A 952 17.82 5.34 -26.46
CA PHE A 952 19.14 4.75 -26.31
C PHE A 952 19.57 4.66 -24.83
N SER A 953 19.24 5.64 -24.00
CA SER A 953 19.54 5.57 -22.56
C SER A 953 18.76 4.45 -21.86
N ALA A 954 17.48 4.25 -22.21
CA ALA A 954 16.68 3.14 -21.70
C ALA A 954 17.10 1.78 -22.29
N TRP A 955 17.54 1.74 -23.56
CA TRP A 955 18.09 0.54 -24.22
C TRP A 955 19.37 0.07 -23.53
N LEU A 956 20.28 1.01 -23.25
CA LEU A 956 21.53 0.77 -22.55
C LEU A 956 21.27 0.31 -21.10
N GLY A 957 20.30 0.92 -20.42
CA GLY A 957 19.83 0.48 -19.11
C GLY A 957 19.26 -0.94 -19.11
N ARG A 958 18.41 -1.29 -20.10
CA ARG A 958 17.88 -2.65 -20.29
C ARG A 958 19.00 -3.68 -20.40
N GLU A 959 19.97 -3.42 -21.27
CA GLU A 959 21.10 -4.33 -21.55
C GLU A 959 21.99 -4.54 -20.33
N PHE A 960 22.44 -3.47 -19.66
CA PHE A 960 23.28 -3.61 -18.46
C PHE A 960 22.56 -4.30 -17.29
N LEU A 961 21.22 -4.18 -17.19
CA LEU A 961 20.45 -4.84 -16.15
C LEU A 961 20.09 -6.30 -16.49
N ALA A 962 20.10 -6.71 -17.76
CA ALA A 962 19.62 -8.03 -18.19
C ALA A 962 20.37 -9.21 -17.52
N LEU A 963 21.71 -9.19 -17.54
CA LEU A 963 22.53 -10.24 -16.92
C LEU A 963 22.45 -10.22 -15.38
N PRO A 964 22.58 -9.08 -14.67
CA PRO A 964 22.35 -9.02 -13.21
C PRO A 964 20.97 -9.49 -12.77
N ILE A 965 19.90 -9.09 -13.48
CA ILE A 965 18.53 -9.59 -13.26
C ILE A 965 18.52 -11.12 -13.37
N TRP A 966 19.13 -11.68 -14.42
CA TRP A 966 19.13 -13.12 -14.65
C TRP A 966 19.89 -13.87 -13.55
N ILE A 967 21.08 -13.43 -13.16
CA ILE A 967 21.87 -14.06 -12.09
C ILE A 967 21.05 -14.09 -10.79
N TRP A 968 20.46 -12.95 -10.40
CA TRP A 968 19.64 -12.84 -9.19
C TRP A 968 18.33 -13.65 -9.25
N ALA A 969 17.74 -13.79 -10.43
CA ALA A 969 16.54 -14.60 -10.62
C ALA A 969 16.83 -16.11 -10.68
N PHE A 970 17.97 -16.51 -11.24
CA PHE A 970 18.35 -17.91 -11.40
C PHE A 970 18.89 -18.49 -10.08
N TYR A 971 19.85 -17.81 -9.44
CA TYR A 971 20.51 -18.29 -8.22
C TYR A 971 19.87 -17.77 -6.92
N GLY A 972 19.25 -16.58 -6.92
CA GLY A 972 18.66 -15.94 -5.72
C GLY A 972 17.34 -16.56 -5.23
N GLY A 973 17.24 -17.89 -5.17
CA GLY A 973 16.10 -18.60 -4.58
C GLY A 973 14.91 -18.85 -5.52
N VAL A 974 13.79 -19.29 -4.92
CA VAL A 974 12.61 -19.85 -5.63
C VAL A 974 11.27 -19.27 -5.16
N THR A 975 11.31 -18.24 -4.32
CA THR A 975 10.14 -17.50 -3.85
C THR A 975 9.77 -16.37 -4.81
N VAL A 976 8.46 -16.15 -4.95
CA VAL A 976 7.82 -15.17 -5.81
C VAL A 976 6.73 -14.45 -5.01
N THR A 977 6.69 -13.12 -5.07
CA THR A 977 5.60 -12.33 -4.49
C THR A 977 4.59 -11.97 -5.59
N TRP A 978 3.31 -12.27 -5.38
CA TRP A 978 2.23 -11.97 -6.32
C TRP A 978 0.95 -11.60 -5.56
N ARG A 979 0.31 -10.48 -5.96
CA ARG A 979 -0.87 -9.89 -5.29
C ARG A 979 -0.79 -9.97 -3.75
N ASN A 980 0.30 -9.42 -3.21
CA ASN A 980 0.62 -9.29 -1.78
C ASN A 980 0.79 -10.61 -0.99
N ARG A 981 0.89 -11.77 -1.68
CA ARG A 981 1.15 -13.09 -1.08
C ARG A 981 2.52 -13.64 -1.50
N GLN A 982 3.18 -14.40 -0.63
CA GLN A 982 4.44 -15.09 -0.93
C GLN A 982 4.20 -16.54 -1.36
N PHE A 983 4.84 -16.90 -2.47
CA PHE A 983 4.62 -18.18 -3.15
C PHE A 983 5.95 -18.88 -3.43
N ARG A 984 6.06 -20.16 -3.04
CA ARG A 984 7.16 -21.03 -3.44
C ARG A 984 6.76 -21.79 -4.70
N VAL A 985 7.51 -21.59 -5.78
CA VAL A 985 7.36 -22.35 -7.03
C VAL A 985 8.10 -23.68 -6.87
N GLY A 986 7.41 -24.79 -7.13
CA GLY A 986 7.99 -26.13 -7.12
C GLY A 986 8.46 -26.61 -8.51
N LEU A 987 9.25 -27.68 -8.53
CA LEU A 987 9.61 -28.42 -9.75
C LEU A 987 8.39 -29.06 -10.44
N ASP A 988 7.29 -29.24 -9.69
CA ASP A 988 5.97 -29.64 -10.21
C ASP A 988 5.24 -28.50 -10.96
N MET A 989 5.89 -27.34 -11.13
CA MET A 989 5.32 -26.07 -11.63
C MET A 989 4.12 -25.56 -10.82
N LYS A 990 3.79 -26.22 -9.71
CA LYS A 990 2.73 -25.82 -8.78
C LYS A 990 3.28 -24.88 -7.74
N VAL A 991 2.36 -24.14 -7.16
CA VAL A 991 2.61 -23.00 -6.29
C VAL A 991 2.07 -23.31 -4.91
N ARG A 992 2.93 -23.13 -3.91
CA ARG A 992 2.61 -23.41 -2.51
C ARG A 992 2.78 -22.10 -1.74
N GLU A 993 1.69 -21.65 -1.11
CA GLU A 993 1.66 -20.41 -0.35
C GLU A 993 2.49 -20.54 0.93
N VAL A 994 3.46 -19.64 1.10
CA VAL A 994 4.46 -19.69 2.17
C VAL A 994 3.80 -19.20 3.46
N GLY A 995 3.26 -20.14 4.22
CA GLY A 995 2.47 -19.91 5.44
C GLY A 995 1.40 -20.98 5.67
N SER A 996 0.97 -21.67 4.61
CA SER A 996 -0.05 -22.73 4.69
C SER A 996 0.49 -24.03 5.32
N ALA A 997 0.45 -24.10 6.65
CA ALA A 997 0.63 -25.36 7.38
C ALA A 997 -0.51 -26.33 7.02
N LYS A 998 -0.19 -27.46 6.39
CA LYS A 998 -1.16 -28.54 6.20
C LYS A 998 -1.20 -29.42 7.44
N PRO A 999 -2.39 -29.85 7.91
CA PRO A 999 -2.47 -30.94 8.88
C PRO A 999 -1.84 -32.19 8.27
N SER A 1000 -1.02 -32.88 9.07
CA SER A 1000 -0.39 -34.14 8.68
C SER A 1000 -1.46 -35.21 8.47
N GLN A 1001 -1.54 -35.78 7.26
CA GLN A 1001 -2.30 -37.00 7.07
C GLN A 1001 -1.64 -38.14 7.87
N PRO A 1002 -2.40 -38.94 8.63
CA PRO A 1002 -1.85 -40.10 9.32
C PRO A 1002 -1.42 -41.15 8.29
N HIS A 1003 -0.17 -41.62 8.38
CA HIS A 1003 0.25 -42.78 7.60
C HIS A 1003 -0.57 -44.02 8.01
N PRO A 1004 -1.05 -44.84 7.05
CA PRO A 1004 -1.60 -46.14 7.38
C PRO A 1004 -0.51 -47.01 8.01
N LYS A 1005 -0.80 -47.58 9.19
CA LYS A 1005 0.12 -48.51 9.87
C LYS A 1005 0.36 -49.72 8.97
N GLN A 1006 1.63 -50.00 8.64
CA GLN A 1006 2.00 -51.26 8.02
C GLN A 1006 1.89 -52.39 9.04
N THR A 1007 1.08 -53.40 8.75
CA THR A 1007 1.02 -54.65 9.52
C THR A 1007 2.29 -55.47 9.21
N PRO A 1008 3.04 -55.96 10.21
CA PRO A 1008 4.22 -56.78 9.95
C PRO A 1008 3.82 -58.16 9.43
N THR A 1009 4.10 -58.45 8.16
CA THR A 1009 4.02 -59.82 7.63
C THR A 1009 5.27 -60.59 8.02
N THR A 1010 5.12 -61.54 8.95
CA THR A 1010 6.11 -62.61 9.18
C THR A 1010 6.29 -63.44 7.93
N ARG A 1011 7.53 -63.87 7.65
CA ARG A 1011 7.79 -65.05 6.82
C ARG A 1011 9.09 -65.72 7.24
N GLU A 1012 9.13 -67.04 7.18
CA GLU A 1012 10.30 -67.86 7.50
C GLU A 1012 11.39 -67.72 6.41
N ASP A 1013 12.61 -67.35 6.83
CA ASP A 1013 13.84 -68.18 6.79
C ASP A 1013 15.11 -67.32 7.04
#